data_AF-A0A9N9FMN1-F1
#
_entry.id   AF-A0A9N9FMN1-F1
#
_cell.length_a   1.000
_cell.length_b   1.000
_cell.length_c   1.000
_cell.angle_alpha   90.00
_cell.angle_beta   90.00
_cell.angle_gamma   90.00
#
_symmetry.space_group_name_H-M   'P 1'
#
loop_
_entity.id
_entity.type
_entity.pdbx_description
1 polymer ?
#
loop_
_entity_poly.entity_id
_entity_poly.type
_entity_poly.pdbx_seq_one_letter_code
_entity_poly.pdbx_strand_id
1 'polypeptide(L)'
;MDYSTVFKNLAKEAGVSIPSSAFSKPILSRQSATSTTIKVALKFLDNSENLAKDFLDELRAYHRCSLGSGIVDCYGVSKDPNAGSYVMVMRYAEQGNLRHYLSNYFTDLSWDEKIVLFDRIGKALKGIHDSGLVHRDFHSGNILRHEKLVYITDLGMCRPVNESKDSKSYGVLPYVAPEVLRGDPYTEAADIYSLGMIMWEMSSNEPPFSDRAHDYKLAREICLGLRPPIISGTPKGYVAAMLRCWDCDPSKRPTIDELLNVSYKWRYLSDGKAPFQGPKTKKVKTGTVKSVLTNSNTVHPQAFYTSRLLHYPNLPEPKNSDHYTLFDSTTGEIHTIVRKQHSKKDSDRSSFVPDELSSFASSDKGKEKANEEYRPRSNRRESITRSMTTSKIDKSTIERIRSELSHYRWNSTINDIPRQVELLTIDVATPNVKYTDTHIISDYVYHNAIVSKNSEDTFEVLPTETKYQFKTELKVPKVGLMMVGWGGNNGSTLTASIVANRNNISWRTKEGIKSPNYFGSVVQASTLKLGVDAKGNDVYIPFNQILPMVHPNDLVLGGWDISSFNLAQAMERAQVLDYDLQRQVSPMLQEFTPLPSIYYPDFIAANQCDRADNLIPGDNKKDHLEHIRNDIRQFKAANQLDKVIVVWTANTERYSEIIPGVNDTADNILKAVEQNHPEIAPSTIFALACILEKTPFINGSPQNTFVPGCIELAEREHVYIGGDDFKSGQTKVKSVLVDFLVNAGIKPISITSYNHLGNNDGKNLSAPQQFRSKEISKSSVVDDMVAANQILYKPGEHPDHVIVIKYVPAVGDSKRALDEYVSEIFMGGKNTISLYNTCEDSLLASPLILDLAIITELMTRIEYRADGMAEFVPFDSVLSILSFMLKAPLVPPGTPVVNALSKQRMAMENFFRACVGLAPQNEMLLEHKAPACKKF
;
A
#
# COMPACT_ATOMS: atom_id res chain seq x y z
N MET A 1 -28.19 12.45 -13.68
CA MET A 1 -27.83 12.29 -15.10
C MET A 1 -28.67 11.15 -15.68
N ASP A 2 -29.26 11.33 -16.87
CA ASP A 2 -30.09 10.31 -17.53
C ASP A 2 -29.21 9.23 -18.18
N TYR A 3 -29.05 8.11 -17.47
CA TYR A 3 -28.23 6.96 -17.85
C TYR A 3 -28.69 6.26 -19.15
N SER A 4 -29.88 6.57 -19.69
CA SER A 4 -30.40 5.94 -20.91
C SER A 4 -29.74 6.44 -22.20
N THR A 5 -29.13 7.64 -22.17
CA THR A 5 -28.61 8.32 -23.37
C THR A 5 -27.26 7.77 -23.80
N VAL A 6 -26.39 7.45 -22.85
CA VAL A 6 -25.06 6.84 -23.11
C VAL A 6 -25.21 5.45 -23.72
N PHE A 7 -26.20 4.68 -23.27
CA PHE A 7 -26.47 3.32 -23.74
C PHE A 7 -27.02 3.27 -25.17
N LYS A 8 -27.86 4.25 -25.54
CA LYS A 8 -28.37 4.38 -26.92
C LYS A 8 -27.29 4.77 -27.92
N ASN A 9 -26.30 5.55 -27.49
CA ASN A 9 -25.18 5.96 -28.34
C ASN A 9 -24.22 4.79 -28.60
N LEU A 10 -23.88 4.00 -27.57
CA LEU A 10 -23.05 2.79 -27.71
C LEU A 10 -23.71 1.70 -28.58
N ALA A 11 -25.03 1.50 -28.46
CA ALA A 11 -25.75 0.53 -29.30
C ALA A 11 -25.76 0.93 -30.79
N LYS A 12 -25.78 2.23 -31.06
CA LYS A 12 -25.74 2.81 -32.41
C LYS A 12 -24.35 2.73 -33.05
N GLU A 13 -23.29 2.91 -32.26
CA GLU A 13 -21.88 2.74 -32.67
C GLU A 13 -21.51 1.26 -32.92
N ALA A 14 -22.18 0.31 -32.24
CA ALA A 14 -21.97 -1.13 -32.39
C ALA A 14 -22.88 -1.80 -33.45
N GLY A 15 -23.75 -1.05 -34.13
CA GLY A 15 -24.62 -1.58 -35.20
C GLY A 15 -25.75 -2.50 -34.74
N VAL A 16 -26.21 -2.41 -33.48
CA VAL A 16 -27.27 -3.30 -32.93
C VAL A 16 -28.57 -2.51 -32.69
N SER A 17 -29.69 -2.94 -33.29
CA SER A 17 -31.02 -2.40 -32.97
C SER A 17 -31.66 -3.15 -31.79
N ILE A 18 -31.98 -2.45 -30.71
CA ILE A 18 -32.70 -3.03 -29.55
C ILE A 18 -34.16 -2.53 -29.59
N PRO A 19 -35.18 -3.42 -29.58
CA PRO A 19 -36.58 -3.00 -29.59
C PRO A 19 -36.95 -2.24 -28.31
N SER A 20 -37.75 -1.19 -28.46
CA SER A 20 -38.19 -0.25 -27.40
C SER A 20 -38.96 -0.89 -26.24
N SER A 21 -39.34 -2.18 -26.36
CA SER A 21 -39.96 -2.97 -25.30
C SER A 21 -38.99 -3.48 -24.23
N ALA A 22 -37.67 -3.24 -24.37
CA ALA A 22 -36.63 -3.70 -23.43
C ALA A 22 -36.53 -2.88 -22.13
N PHE A 23 -37.35 -1.83 -21.96
CA PHE A 23 -37.42 -1.08 -20.70
C PHE A 23 -38.55 -1.64 -19.84
N SER A 24 -38.23 -2.49 -18.87
CA SER A 24 -39.13 -2.71 -17.75
C SER A 24 -39.35 -1.35 -17.08
N LYS A 25 -40.59 -0.85 -17.18
CA LYS A 25 -41.02 0.38 -16.51
C LYS A 25 -40.56 0.33 -15.05
N PRO A 26 -39.91 1.37 -14.51
CA PRO A 26 -39.77 1.47 -13.07
C PRO A 26 -41.19 1.45 -12.51
N ILE A 27 -41.45 0.59 -11.53
CA ILE A 27 -42.66 0.68 -10.72
C ILE A 27 -42.56 2.02 -9.99
N LEU A 28 -43.08 3.07 -10.63
CA LEU A 28 -43.36 4.36 -10.02
C LEU A 28 -44.61 4.17 -9.15
N SER A 29 -44.44 3.60 -7.95
CA SER A 29 -45.32 4.00 -6.86
C SER A 29 -44.77 5.33 -6.33
N ARG A 30 -45.56 6.39 -6.47
CA ARG A 30 -45.31 7.68 -5.83
C ARG A 30 -45.19 7.46 -4.32
N GLN A 31 -43.98 7.41 -3.80
CA GLN A 31 -43.69 7.86 -2.44
C GLN A 31 -42.74 9.05 -2.53
N SER A 32 -43.06 10.06 -1.73
CA SER A 32 -42.42 11.36 -1.62
C SER A 32 -40.90 11.31 -1.64
N ALA A 33 -40.29 12.29 -2.30
CA ALA A 33 -38.87 12.56 -2.30
C ALA A 33 -38.26 12.50 -0.89
N THR A 34 -37.59 11.39 -0.59
CA THR A 34 -36.41 11.37 0.26
C THR A 34 -35.24 11.18 -0.68
N SER A 35 -34.26 12.08 -0.65
CA SER A 35 -32.99 11.89 -1.34
C SER A 35 -32.25 10.74 -0.67
N THR A 36 -32.59 9.50 -1.02
CA THR A 36 -31.86 8.32 -0.58
C THR A 36 -30.59 8.20 -1.41
N THR A 37 -29.47 8.64 -0.83
CA THR A 37 -28.13 8.30 -1.33
C THR A 37 -27.94 6.79 -1.27
N ILE A 38 -27.79 6.14 -2.43
CA ILE A 38 -27.52 4.71 -2.55
C ILE A 38 -26.01 4.51 -2.65
N LYS A 39 -25.43 3.69 -1.77
CA LYS A 39 -24.03 3.26 -1.89
C LYS A 39 -23.89 2.27 -3.03
N VAL A 40 -22.89 2.49 -3.90
CA VAL A 40 -22.60 1.65 -5.06
C VAL A 40 -21.17 1.13 -5.01
N ALA A 41 -20.93 -0.05 -5.57
CA ALA A 41 -19.61 -0.58 -5.87
C ALA A 41 -19.26 -0.25 -7.33
N LEU A 42 -18.02 0.15 -7.58
CA LEU A 42 -17.52 0.45 -8.92
C LEU A 42 -16.52 -0.64 -9.33
N LYS A 43 -16.87 -1.46 -10.32
CA LYS A 43 -15.97 -2.47 -10.90
C LYS A 43 -15.35 -1.89 -12.16
N PHE A 44 -14.07 -1.55 -12.07
CA PHE A 44 -13.26 -1.13 -13.21
C PHE A 44 -12.80 -2.37 -13.97
N LEU A 45 -12.77 -2.30 -15.30
CA LEU A 45 -12.28 -3.38 -16.15
C LEU A 45 -11.03 -2.90 -16.88
N ASP A 46 -9.93 -3.63 -16.70
CA ASP A 46 -8.60 -3.26 -17.20
C ASP A 46 -8.49 -3.43 -18.72
N ASN A 47 -7.75 -2.52 -19.36
CA ASN A 47 -7.49 -2.44 -20.81
C ASN A 47 -6.76 -3.68 -21.38
N SER A 48 -7.48 -4.77 -21.63
CA SER A 48 -6.98 -5.90 -22.42
C SER A 48 -7.10 -5.62 -23.93
N GLU A 49 -6.29 -6.26 -24.77
CA GLU A 49 -6.35 -6.14 -26.24
C GLU A 49 -7.73 -6.53 -26.84
N ASN A 50 -8.59 -7.19 -26.05
CA ASN A 50 -9.97 -7.60 -26.38
C ASN A 50 -11.04 -6.96 -25.48
N LEU A 51 -10.73 -5.81 -24.85
CA LEU A 51 -11.56 -5.14 -23.83
C LEU A 51 -13.05 -5.08 -24.16
N ALA A 52 -13.40 -4.77 -25.41
CA ALA A 52 -14.79 -4.64 -25.83
C ALA A 52 -15.56 -5.97 -25.75
N LYS A 53 -14.92 -7.11 -26.03
CA LYS A 53 -15.60 -8.40 -26.09
C LYS A 53 -15.86 -8.97 -24.69
N ASP A 54 -14.82 -9.04 -23.85
CA ASP A 54 -14.93 -9.63 -22.52
C ASP A 54 -15.86 -8.79 -21.61
N PHE A 55 -15.80 -7.46 -21.74
CA PHE A 55 -16.73 -6.56 -21.06
C PHE A 55 -18.19 -6.75 -21.48
N LEU A 56 -18.43 -6.83 -22.80
CA LEU A 56 -19.78 -7.04 -23.32
C LEU A 56 -20.32 -8.41 -22.94
N ASP A 57 -19.47 -9.43 -22.88
CA ASP A 57 -19.86 -10.78 -22.48
C ASP A 57 -20.22 -10.84 -20.99
N GLU A 58 -19.48 -10.15 -20.12
CA GLU A 58 -19.84 -10.00 -18.71
C GLU A 58 -21.16 -9.25 -18.52
N LEU A 59 -21.35 -8.11 -19.20
CA LEU A 59 -22.61 -7.36 -19.16
C LEU A 59 -23.80 -8.19 -19.68
N ARG A 60 -23.59 -8.98 -20.74
CA ARG A 60 -24.60 -9.90 -21.26
C ARG A 60 -24.94 -10.98 -20.26
N ALA A 61 -23.97 -11.50 -19.51
CA ALA A 61 -24.23 -12.46 -18.44
C ALA A 61 -25.09 -11.85 -17.33
N TYR A 62 -24.75 -10.64 -16.86
CA TYR A 62 -25.59 -9.89 -15.91
C TYR A 62 -27.00 -9.65 -16.45
N HIS A 63 -27.13 -9.27 -17.71
CA HIS A 63 -28.45 -9.05 -18.33
C HIS A 63 -29.26 -10.36 -18.43
N ARG A 64 -28.66 -11.46 -18.89
CA ARG A 64 -29.33 -12.77 -18.98
C ARG A 64 -29.82 -13.25 -17.62
N CYS A 65 -29.03 -13.04 -16.57
CA CYS A 65 -29.38 -13.44 -15.22
C CYS A 65 -30.20 -12.39 -14.45
N SER A 66 -30.37 -11.16 -14.96
CA SER A 66 -31.09 -10.06 -14.30
C SER A 66 -32.58 -10.32 -14.07
N LEU A 67 -33.14 -11.33 -14.72
CA LEU A 67 -34.51 -11.81 -14.52
C LEU A 67 -34.62 -12.80 -13.35
N GLY A 68 -33.50 -13.30 -12.82
CA GLY A 68 -33.41 -14.24 -11.71
C GLY A 68 -33.14 -13.56 -10.37
N SER A 69 -33.69 -14.09 -9.28
CA SER A 69 -33.39 -13.62 -7.93
C SER A 69 -32.00 -14.08 -7.49
N GLY A 70 -31.15 -13.16 -7.00
CA GLY A 70 -29.90 -13.51 -6.30
C GLY A 70 -28.59 -13.25 -7.08
N ILE A 71 -28.63 -12.47 -8.17
CA ILE A 71 -27.44 -11.88 -8.78
C ILE A 71 -27.31 -10.43 -8.32
N VAL A 72 -26.08 -9.95 -8.09
CA VAL A 72 -25.88 -8.57 -7.67
C VAL A 72 -26.40 -7.60 -8.73
N ASP A 73 -27.13 -6.57 -8.29
CA ASP A 73 -27.69 -5.60 -9.22
C ASP A 73 -26.56 -4.83 -9.92
N CYS A 74 -26.57 -4.86 -11.25
CA CYS A 74 -25.80 -3.96 -12.09
C CYS A 74 -26.70 -2.80 -12.49
N TYR A 75 -26.43 -1.61 -11.94
CA TYR A 75 -27.19 -0.39 -12.22
C TYR A 75 -26.86 0.22 -13.58
N GLY A 76 -25.70 -0.10 -14.14
CA GLY A 76 -25.30 0.33 -15.47
C GLY A 76 -23.79 0.41 -15.65
N VAL A 77 -23.39 1.10 -16.70
CA VAL A 77 -22.01 1.34 -17.08
C VAL A 77 -21.74 2.83 -17.06
N SER A 78 -20.57 3.21 -16.54
CA SER A 78 -19.98 4.52 -16.70
C SER A 78 -18.62 4.40 -17.40
N LYS A 79 -18.02 5.54 -17.71
CA LYS A 79 -16.63 5.62 -18.18
C LYS A 79 -15.89 6.52 -17.20
N ASP A 80 -14.71 6.11 -16.78
CA ASP A 80 -13.84 6.98 -16.01
C ASP A 80 -13.43 8.16 -16.92
N PRO A 81 -13.78 9.41 -16.57
CA PRO A 81 -13.42 10.57 -17.38
C PRO A 81 -11.89 10.79 -17.44
N ASN A 82 -11.13 10.25 -16.50
CA ASN A 82 -9.68 10.42 -16.38
C ASN A 82 -8.90 9.25 -16.99
N ALA A 83 -9.30 8.00 -16.69
CA ALA A 83 -8.60 6.80 -17.16
C ALA A 83 -9.13 6.26 -18.51
N GLY A 84 -10.32 6.68 -18.93
CA GLY A 84 -10.98 6.18 -20.15
C GLY A 84 -11.51 4.74 -20.04
N SER A 85 -11.26 4.04 -18.94
CA SER A 85 -11.74 2.68 -18.68
C SER A 85 -13.26 2.64 -18.47
N TYR A 86 -13.89 1.56 -18.92
CA TYR A 86 -15.30 1.30 -18.61
C TYR A 86 -15.45 0.82 -17.15
N VAL A 87 -16.51 1.29 -16.50
CA VAL A 87 -16.81 0.99 -15.11
C VAL A 87 -18.22 0.43 -15.02
N MET A 88 -18.37 -0.73 -14.38
CA MET A 88 -19.68 -1.26 -14.03
C MET A 88 -20.11 -0.72 -12.66
N VAL A 89 -21.28 -0.10 -12.60
CA VAL A 89 -21.86 0.47 -11.38
C VAL A 89 -22.81 -0.56 -10.78
N MET A 90 -22.50 -1.06 -9.58
CA MET A 90 -23.15 -2.23 -9.00
C MET A 90 -23.66 -1.94 -7.58
N ARG A 91 -24.58 -2.77 -7.07
CA ARG A 91 -25.01 -2.69 -5.67
C ARG A 91 -23.84 -2.93 -4.72
N TYR A 92 -23.67 -2.03 -3.76
CA TYR A 92 -22.73 -2.24 -2.67
C TYR A 92 -23.32 -3.19 -1.61
N ALA A 93 -22.62 -4.28 -1.32
CA ALA A 93 -23.02 -5.26 -0.32
C ALA A 93 -22.34 -4.96 1.03
N GLU A 94 -23.09 -4.33 1.94
CA GLU A 94 -22.53 -3.82 3.21
C GLU A 94 -21.84 -4.86 4.12
N GLN A 95 -22.23 -6.15 4.02
CA GLN A 95 -21.63 -7.21 4.84
C GLN A 95 -20.45 -7.91 4.15
N GLY A 96 -20.05 -7.43 2.97
CA GLY A 96 -18.95 -7.98 2.18
C GLY A 96 -19.29 -9.33 1.56
N ASN A 97 -18.25 -10.14 1.31
CA ASN A 97 -18.40 -11.49 0.76
C ASN A 97 -18.64 -12.55 1.85
N LEU A 98 -19.00 -13.77 1.46
CA LEU A 98 -19.37 -14.87 2.36
C LEU A 98 -18.23 -15.26 3.29
N ARG A 99 -16.96 -15.25 2.83
CA ARG A 99 -15.80 -15.53 3.69
C ARG A 99 -15.67 -14.49 4.81
N HIS A 100 -15.74 -13.20 4.47
CA HIS A 100 -15.74 -12.12 5.45
C HIS A 100 -16.95 -12.20 6.41
N TYR A 101 -18.11 -12.59 5.89
CA TYR A 101 -19.30 -12.79 6.70
C TYR A 101 -19.14 -13.95 7.70
N LEU A 102 -18.64 -15.10 7.25
CA LEU A 102 -18.40 -16.25 8.11
C LEU A 102 -17.35 -15.91 9.19
N SER A 103 -16.22 -15.27 8.83
CA SER A 103 -15.20 -14.92 9.83
C SER A 103 -15.72 -14.06 10.99
N ASN A 104 -16.70 -13.19 10.71
CA ASN A 104 -17.23 -12.25 11.70
C ASN A 104 -18.42 -12.79 12.49
N TYR A 105 -19.22 -13.69 11.90
CA TYR A 105 -20.51 -14.10 12.47
C TYR A 105 -20.65 -15.61 12.68
N PHE A 106 -19.63 -16.44 12.39
CA PHE A 106 -19.76 -17.90 12.41
C PHE A 106 -20.28 -18.47 13.73
N THR A 107 -19.82 -17.95 14.88
CA THR A 107 -20.25 -18.41 16.21
C THR A 107 -21.70 -18.06 16.54
N ASP A 108 -22.24 -17.04 15.88
CA ASP A 108 -23.62 -16.58 16.06
C ASP A 108 -24.62 -17.30 15.13
N LEU A 109 -24.12 -18.02 14.12
CA LEU A 109 -24.95 -18.72 13.14
C LEU A 109 -25.38 -20.09 13.64
N SER A 110 -26.68 -20.26 13.84
CA SER A 110 -27.30 -21.58 14.00
C SER A 110 -27.24 -22.41 12.72
N TRP A 111 -27.41 -23.73 12.83
CA TRP A 111 -27.51 -24.61 11.67
C TRP A 111 -28.69 -24.25 10.76
N ASP A 112 -29.81 -23.81 11.32
CA ASP A 112 -30.96 -23.34 10.54
C ASP A 112 -30.61 -22.12 9.69
N GLU A 113 -29.88 -21.15 10.25
CA GLU A 113 -29.40 -19.97 9.50
C GLU A 113 -28.37 -20.34 8.43
N LYS A 114 -27.49 -21.31 8.70
CA LYS A 114 -26.56 -21.84 7.69
C LYS A 114 -27.31 -22.55 6.55
N ILE A 115 -28.38 -23.28 6.85
CA ILE A 115 -29.21 -23.94 5.81
C ILE A 115 -29.99 -22.91 4.99
N VAL A 116 -30.50 -21.84 5.62
CA VAL A 116 -31.13 -20.72 4.91
C VAL A 116 -30.13 -20.01 4.01
N LEU A 117 -28.89 -19.83 4.48
CA LEU A 117 -27.81 -19.25 3.68
C LEU A 117 -27.47 -20.15 2.47
N PHE A 118 -27.34 -21.46 2.68
CA PHE A 118 -27.15 -22.45 1.63
C PHE A 118 -28.29 -22.45 0.60
N ASP A 119 -29.54 -22.41 1.04
CA ASP A 119 -30.71 -22.34 0.15
C ASP A 119 -30.69 -21.10 -0.75
N ARG A 120 -30.32 -19.94 -0.19
CA ARG A 120 -30.24 -18.68 -0.96
C ARG A 120 -29.10 -18.70 -1.98
N ILE A 121 -27.93 -19.21 -1.58
CA ILE A 121 -26.79 -19.42 -2.48
C ILE A 121 -27.19 -20.37 -3.62
N GLY A 122 -27.84 -21.49 -3.28
CA GLY A 122 -28.26 -22.48 -4.27
C GLY A 122 -29.31 -21.96 -5.24
N LYS A 123 -30.26 -21.13 -4.78
CA LYS A 123 -31.25 -20.47 -5.66
C LYS A 123 -30.61 -19.46 -6.61
N ALA A 124 -29.64 -18.69 -6.12
CA ALA A 124 -28.88 -17.78 -6.96
C ALA A 124 -28.09 -18.53 -8.04
N LEU A 125 -27.40 -19.62 -7.67
CA LEU A 125 -26.65 -20.46 -8.61
C LEU A 125 -27.58 -21.12 -9.63
N LYS A 126 -28.74 -21.60 -9.19
CA LYS A 126 -29.79 -22.12 -10.08
C LYS A 126 -30.19 -21.08 -11.13
N GLY A 127 -30.34 -19.81 -10.75
CA GLY A 127 -30.66 -18.74 -11.69
C GLY A 127 -29.62 -18.59 -12.82
N ILE A 128 -28.35 -18.86 -12.53
CA ILE A 128 -27.26 -18.86 -13.52
C ILE A 128 -27.39 -20.08 -14.44
N HIS A 129 -27.57 -21.28 -13.87
CA HIS A 129 -27.72 -22.54 -14.62
C HIS A 129 -28.98 -22.53 -15.51
N ASP A 130 -30.12 -22.06 -15.00
CA ASP A 130 -31.37 -21.89 -15.75
C ASP A 130 -31.23 -20.90 -16.93
N SER A 131 -30.28 -19.96 -16.81
CA SER A 131 -29.93 -19.01 -17.89
C SER A 131 -29.01 -19.65 -18.95
N GLY A 132 -28.72 -20.95 -18.84
CA GLY A 132 -27.83 -21.71 -19.72
C GLY A 132 -26.35 -21.36 -19.55
N LEU A 133 -25.97 -20.80 -18.40
CA LEU A 133 -24.60 -20.36 -18.09
C LEU A 133 -23.98 -21.22 -16.98
N VAL A 134 -22.67 -21.37 -17.01
CA VAL A 134 -21.86 -21.93 -15.91
C VAL A 134 -21.03 -20.78 -15.32
N HIS A 135 -20.94 -20.68 -14.00
CA HIS A 135 -20.22 -19.58 -13.32
C HIS A 135 -18.72 -19.66 -13.54
N ARG A 136 -18.13 -20.87 -13.45
CA ARG A 136 -16.71 -21.21 -13.70
C ARG A 136 -15.70 -20.68 -12.70
N ASP A 137 -16.06 -19.69 -11.89
CA ASP A 137 -15.25 -19.18 -10.77
C ASP A 137 -16.07 -19.04 -9.47
N PHE A 138 -16.82 -20.10 -9.13
CA PHE A 138 -17.74 -20.07 -8.00
C PHE A 138 -17.01 -20.35 -6.68
N HIS A 139 -16.92 -19.36 -5.80
CA HIS A 139 -16.31 -19.51 -4.48
C HIS A 139 -16.90 -18.50 -3.49
N SER A 140 -16.58 -18.61 -2.19
CA SER A 140 -17.13 -17.74 -1.14
C SER A 140 -16.77 -16.25 -1.29
N GLY A 141 -15.72 -15.92 -2.06
CA GLY A 141 -15.34 -14.55 -2.39
C GLY A 141 -16.28 -13.88 -3.41
N ASN A 142 -16.94 -14.67 -4.26
CA ASN A 142 -17.89 -14.23 -5.28
C ASN A 142 -19.35 -14.33 -4.83
N ILE A 143 -19.59 -14.55 -3.53
CA ILE A 143 -20.91 -14.54 -2.91
C ILE A 143 -20.97 -13.36 -1.95
N LEU A 144 -21.76 -12.35 -2.26
CA LEU A 144 -21.95 -11.14 -1.46
C LEU A 144 -23.16 -11.25 -0.55
N ARG A 145 -23.11 -10.56 0.59
CA ARG A 145 -24.23 -10.47 1.52
C ARG A 145 -24.61 -9.02 1.80
N HIS A 146 -25.91 -8.75 1.75
CA HIS A 146 -26.48 -7.47 2.13
C HIS A 146 -27.78 -7.74 2.90
N GLU A 147 -27.78 -7.38 4.18
CA GLU A 147 -28.88 -7.67 5.10
C GLU A 147 -29.24 -9.18 5.18
N LYS A 148 -30.44 -9.53 4.70
CA LYS A 148 -30.95 -10.91 4.61
C LYS A 148 -30.84 -11.46 3.18
N LEU A 149 -30.18 -10.78 2.26
CA LEU A 149 -30.04 -11.21 0.87
C LEU A 149 -28.63 -11.69 0.57
N VAL A 150 -28.54 -12.57 -0.41
CA VAL A 150 -27.30 -13.13 -0.94
C VAL A 150 -27.28 -12.85 -2.43
N TYR A 151 -26.13 -12.42 -2.92
CA TYR A 151 -25.91 -12.12 -4.32
C TYR A 151 -24.68 -12.85 -4.84
N ILE A 152 -24.79 -13.55 -5.96
CA ILE A 152 -23.61 -13.99 -6.71
C ILE A 152 -23.12 -12.84 -7.58
N THR A 153 -21.80 -12.66 -7.64
CA THR A 153 -21.11 -11.62 -8.40
C THR A 153 -19.97 -12.20 -9.24
N ASP A 154 -19.34 -11.35 -10.06
CA ASP A 154 -18.20 -11.67 -10.93
C ASP A 154 -18.54 -12.68 -12.03
N LEU A 155 -19.49 -12.29 -12.88
CA LEU A 155 -19.93 -13.10 -14.02
C LEU A 155 -18.99 -12.99 -15.24
N GLY A 156 -17.80 -12.39 -15.09
CA GLY A 156 -16.85 -12.17 -16.20
C GLY A 156 -16.36 -13.45 -16.86
N MET A 157 -16.40 -14.58 -16.13
CA MET A 157 -16.03 -15.90 -16.63
C MET A 157 -17.23 -16.74 -17.09
N CYS A 158 -18.46 -16.25 -16.93
CA CYS A 158 -19.67 -16.98 -17.29
C CYS A 158 -19.75 -17.24 -18.80
N ARG A 159 -19.95 -18.49 -19.19
CA ARG A 159 -20.08 -18.88 -20.61
C ARG A 159 -21.22 -19.88 -20.80
N PRO A 160 -21.81 -19.96 -22.00
CA PRO A 160 -22.73 -21.04 -22.37
C PRO A 160 -22.07 -22.41 -22.22
N VAL A 161 -22.86 -23.41 -21.83
CA VAL A 161 -22.42 -24.80 -21.60
C VAL A 161 -21.65 -25.41 -22.81
N ASN A 162 -21.88 -24.91 -24.03
CA ASN A 162 -21.36 -25.49 -25.27
C ASN A 162 -20.14 -24.77 -25.91
N GLU A 163 -19.60 -23.70 -25.30
CA GLU A 163 -18.56 -22.86 -25.92
C GLU A 163 -17.10 -23.19 -25.53
N SER A 164 -16.84 -24.17 -24.66
CA SER A 164 -15.52 -24.36 -24.03
C SER A 164 -14.55 -25.25 -24.84
N LYS A 165 -13.65 -24.62 -25.60
CA LYS A 165 -12.38 -25.23 -26.11
C LYS A 165 -11.11 -24.52 -25.61
N ASP A 166 -11.21 -23.69 -24.57
CA ASP A 166 -10.03 -23.07 -23.96
C ASP A 166 -9.38 -24.04 -22.95
N SER A 167 -8.14 -24.43 -23.21
CA SER A 167 -7.33 -25.34 -22.37
C SER A 167 -6.78 -24.69 -21.10
N LYS A 168 -7.29 -23.52 -20.71
CA LYS A 168 -6.79 -22.71 -19.58
C LYS A 168 -7.82 -22.72 -18.45
N SER A 169 -7.54 -23.47 -17.40
CA SER A 169 -8.36 -23.52 -16.19
C SER A 169 -8.10 -22.26 -15.35
N TYR A 170 -9.14 -21.55 -14.94
CA TYR A 170 -9.05 -20.34 -14.11
C TYR A 170 -9.90 -20.52 -12.87
N GLY A 171 -9.39 -20.15 -11.70
CA GLY A 171 -10.19 -20.14 -10.47
C GLY A 171 -9.35 -20.24 -9.22
N VAL A 172 -10.03 -20.41 -8.09
CA VAL A 172 -9.41 -20.61 -6.77
C VAL A 172 -9.17 -22.11 -6.54
N LEU A 173 -7.91 -22.56 -6.54
CA LEU A 173 -7.52 -23.99 -6.62
C LEU A 173 -8.38 -24.95 -5.76
N PRO A 174 -8.61 -24.71 -4.46
CA PRO A 174 -9.46 -25.58 -3.63
C PRO A 174 -10.91 -25.75 -4.11
N TYR A 175 -11.48 -24.77 -4.81
CA TYR A 175 -12.87 -24.78 -5.30
C TYR A 175 -12.97 -25.33 -6.73
N VAL A 176 -11.85 -25.52 -7.43
CA VAL A 176 -11.86 -26.00 -8.83
C VAL A 176 -11.97 -27.52 -8.86
N ALA A 177 -12.94 -28.03 -9.62
CA ALA A 177 -13.22 -29.45 -9.75
C ALA A 177 -12.04 -30.23 -10.38
N PRO A 178 -11.80 -31.49 -10.00
CA PRO A 178 -10.61 -32.24 -10.44
C PRO A 178 -10.55 -32.49 -11.96
N GLU A 179 -11.70 -32.63 -12.63
CA GLU A 179 -11.78 -32.73 -14.10
C GLU A 179 -11.36 -31.41 -14.76
N VAL A 180 -11.77 -30.28 -14.18
CA VAL A 180 -11.41 -28.95 -14.68
C VAL A 180 -9.92 -28.67 -14.47
N LEU A 181 -9.32 -29.12 -13.35
CA LEU A 181 -7.87 -28.99 -13.12
C LEU A 181 -7.06 -29.73 -14.20
N ARG A 182 -7.60 -30.80 -14.77
CA ARG A 182 -7.00 -31.56 -15.88
C ARG A 182 -7.23 -30.93 -17.26
N GLY A 183 -8.02 -29.85 -17.33
CA GLY A 183 -8.34 -29.17 -18.57
C GLY A 183 -9.60 -29.70 -19.27
N ASP A 184 -10.41 -30.52 -18.60
CA ASP A 184 -11.73 -30.88 -19.14
C ASP A 184 -12.66 -29.66 -19.15
N PRO A 185 -13.65 -29.62 -20.06
CA PRO A 185 -14.62 -28.53 -20.15
C PRO A 185 -15.34 -28.25 -18.83
N TYR A 186 -15.52 -26.97 -18.50
CA TYR A 186 -16.40 -26.57 -17.40
C TYR A 186 -17.85 -26.97 -17.69
N THR A 187 -18.50 -27.54 -16.69
CA THR A 187 -19.91 -27.92 -16.70
C THR A 187 -20.61 -27.40 -15.44
N GLU A 188 -21.94 -27.43 -15.40
CA GLU A 188 -22.70 -27.12 -14.18
C GLU A 188 -22.25 -27.98 -12.99
N ALA A 189 -21.87 -29.24 -13.23
CA ALA A 189 -21.34 -30.14 -12.21
C ALA A 189 -20.03 -29.65 -11.59
N ALA A 190 -19.24 -28.83 -12.29
CA ALA A 190 -18.05 -28.18 -11.74
C ALA A 190 -18.44 -27.10 -10.72
N ASP A 191 -19.45 -26.27 -11.00
CA ASP A 191 -19.98 -25.31 -10.01
C ASP A 191 -20.57 -26.03 -8.78
N ILE A 192 -21.17 -27.21 -8.95
CA ILE A 192 -21.66 -28.04 -7.84
C ILE A 192 -20.50 -28.53 -6.95
N TYR A 193 -19.37 -28.91 -7.53
CA TYR A 193 -18.17 -29.24 -6.74
C TYR A 193 -17.72 -28.06 -5.89
N SER A 194 -17.65 -26.87 -6.50
CA SER A 194 -17.31 -25.64 -5.80
C SER A 194 -18.31 -25.31 -4.68
N LEU A 195 -19.62 -25.51 -4.92
CA LEU A 195 -20.65 -25.40 -3.89
C LEU A 195 -20.40 -26.36 -2.73
N GLY A 196 -19.94 -27.59 -2.98
CA GLY A 196 -19.53 -28.52 -1.93
C GLY A 196 -18.38 -28.00 -1.06
N MET A 197 -17.41 -27.31 -1.65
CA MET A 197 -16.31 -26.66 -0.90
C MET A 197 -16.81 -25.47 -0.06
N ILE A 198 -17.75 -24.69 -0.59
CA ILE A 198 -18.42 -23.62 0.16
C ILE A 198 -19.24 -24.20 1.32
N MET A 199 -19.91 -25.33 1.10
CA MET A 199 -20.66 -26.02 2.15
C MET A 199 -19.75 -26.42 3.32
N TRP A 200 -18.54 -26.88 3.02
CA TRP A 200 -17.54 -27.20 4.05
C TRP A 200 -17.03 -25.96 4.78
N GLU A 201 -16.74 -24.87 4.06
CA GLU A 201 -16.35 -23.61 4.67
C GLU A 201 -17.40 -23.07 5.64
N MET A 202 -18.69 -23.25 5.32
CA MET A 202 -19.82 -22.92 6.21
C MET A 202 -19.91 -23.83 7.45
N SER A 203 -19.34 -25.04 7.41
CA SER A 203 -19.29 -25.94 8.55
C SER A 203 -18.03 -25.77 9.41
N SER A 204 -16.91 -25.34 8.82
CA SER A 204 -15.60 -25.23 9.50
C SER A 204 -15.20 -23.83 9.94
N ASN A 205 -15.78 -22.79 9.34
CA ASN A 205 -15.29 -21.40 9.37
C ASN A 205 -13.93 -21.19 8.70
N GLU A 206 -13.37 -22.23 8.08
CA GLU A 206 -12.03 -22.20 7.52
C GLU A 206 -12.11 -22.25 5.99
N PRO A 207 -11.25 -21.52 5.27
CA PRO A 207 -11.07 -21.73 3.84
C PRO A 207 -10.55 -23.15 3.56
N PRO A 208 -11.06 -23.85 2.53
CA PRO A 208 -10.61 -25.21 2.21
C PRO A 208 -9.09 -25.26 1.93
N PHE A 209 -8.38 -26.19 2.59
CA PHE A 209 -6.92 -26.37 2.47
C PHE A 209 -6.09 -25.12 2.81
N SER A 210 -6.48 -24.39 3.86
CA SER A 210 -5.76 -23.20 4.35
C SER A 210 -4.40 -23.51 4.99
N ASP A 211 -4.17 -24.77 5.34
CA ASP A 211 -2.99 -25.29 6.03
C ASP A 211 -1.79 -25.60 5.11
N ARG A 212 -1.95 -25.49 3.78
CA ARG A 212 -0.97 -25.98 2.80
C ARG A 212 -0.85 -25.08 1.57
N ALA A 213 0.26 -25.23 0.86
CA ALA A 213 0.47 -24.55 -0.41
C ALA A 213 -0.59 -24.93 -1.45
N HIS A 214 -1.07 -23.95 -2.20
CA HIS A 214 -1.93 -24.16 -3.35
C HIS A 214 -1.06 -24.28 -4.60
N ASP A 215 -0.45 -25.44 -4.76
CA ASP A 215 0.51 -25.74 -5.81
C ASP A 215 0.11 -26.99 -6.60
N TYR A 216 1.01 -27.46 -7.47
CA TYR A 216 0.85 -28.71 -8.20
C TYR A 216 0.59 -29.92 -7.29
N LYS A 217 1.20 -29.95 -6.10
CA LYS A 217 1.05 -31.07 -5.16
C LYS A 217 -0.39 -31.13 -4.65
N LEU A 218 -0.96 -29.99 -4.24
CA LEU A 218 -2.37 -29.94 -3.83
C LEU A 218 -3.31 -30.29 -4.99
N ALA A 219 -3.08 -29.76 -6.19
CA ALA A 219 -3.87 -30.09 -7.37
C ALA A 219 -3.87 -31.60 -7.65
N ARG A 220 -2.69 -32.24 -7.59
CA ARG A 220 -2.52 -33.69 -7.74
C ARG A 220 -3.25 -34.47 -6.65
N GLU A 221 -3.15 -34.04 -5.39
CA GLU A 221 -3.83 -34.69 -4.26
C GLU A 221 -5.36 -34.58 -4.38
N ILE A 222 -5.90 -33.44 -4.84
CA ILE A 222 -7.33 -33.25 -5.12
C ILE A 222 -7.83 -34.24 -6.18
N CYS A 223 -7.08 -34.42 -7.28
CA CYS A 223 -7.37 -35.43 -8.30
C CYS A 223 -7.32 -36.85 -7.73
N LEU A 224 -6.42 -37.13 -6.79
CA LEU A 224 -6.31 -38.43 -6.12
C LEU A 224 -7.36 -38.65 -5.01
N GLY A 225 -8.28 -37.69 -4.80
CA GLY A 225 -9.42 -37.83 -3.90
C GLY A 225 -9.31 -37.08 -2.58
N LEU A 226 -8.25 -36.26 -2.38
CA LEU A 226 -8.11 -35.46 -1.17
C LEU A 226 -9.30 -34.51 -1.00
N ARG A 227 -9.92 -34.53 0.17
CA ARG A 227 -10.96 -33.59 0.59
C ARG A 227 -10.65 -33.04 2.00
N PRO A 228 -11.14 -31.85 2.36
CA PRO A 228 -11.00 -31.34 3.72
C PRO A 228 -11.66 -32.27 4.76
N PRO A 229 -11.21 -32.28 6.02
CA PRO A 229 -11.76 -33.15 7.06
C PRO A 229 -13.20 -32.79 7.40
N ILE A 230 -14.07 -33.77 7.57
CA ILE A 230 -15.45 -33.55 8.03
C ILE A 230 -15.40 -33.01 9.46
N ILE A 231 -16.07 -31.89 9.73
CA ILE A 231 -16.07 -31.26 11.06
C ILE A 231 -17.11 -31.94 11.95
N SER A 232 -16.69 -32.43 13.11
CA SER A 232 -17.58 -32.96 14.16
C SER A 232 -18.65 -31.94 14.54
N GLY A 233 -19.89 -32.41 14.72
CA GLY A 233 -21.06 -31.54 14.94
C GLY A 233 -21.72 -31.03 13.65
N THR A 234 -21.18 -31.37 12.47
CA THR A 234 -21.88 -31.13 11.18
C THR A 234 -23.04 -32.12 11.01
N PRO A 235 -24.26 -31.67 10.71
CA PRO A 235 -25.42 -32.54 10.56
C PRO A 235 -25.26 -33.57 9.45
N LYS A 236 -25.69 -34.81 9.71
CA LYS A 236 -25.48 -35.95 8.81
C LYS A 236 -26.03 -35.74 7.41
N GLY A 237 -27.24 -35.16 7.30
CA GLY A 237 -27.84 -34.83 6.01
C GLY A 237 -27.00 -33.84 5.21
N TYR A 238 -26.47 -32.82 5.88
CA TYR A 238 -25.59 -31.82 5.27
C TYR A 238 -24.25 -32.42 4.82
N VAL A 239 -23.64 -33.29 5.64
CA VAL A 239 -22.44 -34.04 5.28
C VAL A 239 -22.70 -34.91 4.05
N ALA A 240 -23.81 -35.65 4.00
CA ALA A 240 -24.14 -36.52 2.87
C ALA A 240 -24.30 -35.72 1.56
N ALA A 241 -24.96 -34.55 1.61
CA ALA A 241 -25.08 -33.67 0.46
C ALA A 241 -23.72 -33.11 0.01
N MET A 242 -22.90 -32.63 0.95
CA MET A 242 -21.56 -32.10 0.70
C MET A 242 -20.63 -33.15 0.06
N LEU A 243 -20.63 -34.39 0.57
CA LEU A 243 -19.82 -35.48 0.01
C LEU A 243 -20.26 -35.87 -1.41
N ARG A 244 -21.57 -35.80 -1.72
CA ARG A 244 -22.08 -36.04 -3.08
C ARG A 244 -21.63 -34.95 -4.05
N CYS A 245 -21.53 -33.69 -3.62
CA CYS A 245 -20.97 -32.60 -4.44
C CYS A 245 -19.49 -32.83 -4.78
N TRP A 246 -18.76 -33.55 -3.92
CA TRP A 246 -17.32 -33.80 -4.05
C TRP A 246 -16.94 -35.03 -4.88
N ASP A 247 -17.91 -35.75 -5.46
CA ASP A 247 -17.61 -36.96 -6.23
C ASP A 247 -16.65 -36.64 -7.41
N CYS A 248 -15.64 -37.49 -7.60
CA CYS A 248 -14.67 -37.32 -8.69
C CYS A 248 -15.30 -37.46 -10.08
N ASP A 249 -16.42 -38.19 -10.18
CA ASP A 249 -17.20 -38.34 -11.40
C ASP A 249 -18.27 -37.23 -11.47
N PRO A 250 -18.16 -36.27 -12.39
CA PRO A 250 -19.10 -35.14 -12.49
C PRO A 250 -20.55 -35.59 -12.70
N SER A 251 -20.77 -36.74 -13.34
CA SER A 251 -22.11 -37.27 -13.62
C SER A 251 -22.82 -37.82 -12.37
N LYS A 252 -22.08 -38.07 -11.29
CA LYS A 252 -22.63 -38.55 -10.00
C LYS A 252 -22.94 -37.42 -9.03
N ARG A 253 -22.50 -36.20 -9.33
CA ARG A 253 -22.82 -35.02 -8.52
C ARG A 253 -24.31 -34.69 -8.67
N PRO A 254 -24.97 -34.22 -7.60
CA PRO A 254 -26.37 -33.80 -7.67
C PRO A 254 -26.51 -32.58 -8.58
N THR A 255 -27.68 -32.40 -9.20
CA THR A 255 -28.02 -31.11 -9.80
C THR A 255 -28.36 -30.10 -8.70
N ILE A 256 -28.36 -28.80 -9.04
CA ILE A 256 -28.74 -27.76 -8.08
C ILE A 256 -30.20 -27.92 -7.61
N ASP A 257 -31.10 -28.41 -8.47
CA ASP A 257 -32.48 -28.76 -8.12
C ASP A 257 -32.56 -29.87 -7.07
N GLU A 258 -31.75 -30.92 -7.21
CA GLU A 258 -31.69 -31.99 -6.22
C GLU A 258 -31.23 -31.46 -4.84
N LEU A 259 -30.23 -30.58 -4.83
CA LEU A 259 -29.72 -29.95 -3.59
C LEU A 259 -30.74 -29.02 -2.94
N LEU A 260 -31.46 -28.22 -3.72
CA LEU A 260 -32.52 -27.34 -3.21
C LEU A 260 -33.72 -28.14 -2.67
N ASN A 261 -34.07 -29.26 -3.29
CA ASN A 261 -35.09 -30.18 -2.76
C ASN A 261 -34.64 -30.80 -1.43
N VAL A 262 -33.37 -31.19 -1.33
CA VAL A 262 -32.79 -31.67 -0.06
C VAL A 262 -32.84 -30.59 1.02
N SER A 263 -32.47 -29.33 0.71
CA SER A 263 -32.59 -28.20 1.65
C SER A 263 -34.04 -27.87 2.02
N TYR A 264 -34.98 -28.00 1.07
CA TYR A 264 -36.40 -27.87 1.35
C TYR A 264 -36.87 -28.93 2.36
N LYS A 265 -36.48 -30.19 2.17
CA LYS A 265 -36.78 -31.27 3.13
C LYS A 265 -36.23 -30.99 4.52
N TRP A 266 -35.00 -30.48 4.62
CA TRP A 266 -34.39 -30.07 5.88
C TRP A 266 -35.17 -28.98 6.63
N ARG A 267 -35.85 -28.08 5.90
CA ARG A 267 -36.57 -26.93 6.48
C ARG A 267 -38.06 -27.17 6.74
N TYR A 268 -38.71 -28.02 5.95
CA TYR A 268 -40.18 -28.04 5.89
C TYR A 268 -40.83 -29.43 6.02
N LEU A 269 -40.09 -30.53 5.93
CA LEU A 269 -40.66 -31.90 5.87
C LEU A 269 -40.21 -32.83 7.01
N SER A 270 -39.53 -32.30 8.03
CA SER A 270 -39.18 -33.05 9.22
C SER A 270 -40.39 -33.21 10.15
N ASP A 271 -40.86 -34.45 10.31
CA ASP A 271 -42.01 -34.91 11.12
C ASP A 271 -41.98 -34.46 12.59
N GLY A 272 -42.26 -33.19 12.88
CA GLY A 272 -42.48 -32.67 14.23
C GLY A 272 -41.27 -32.75 15.19
N LYS A 273 -40.12 -33.26 14.73
CA LYS A 273 -38.82 -33.21 15.42
C LYS A 273 -37.89 -32.37 14.56
N ALA A 274 -37.51 -31.18 15.03
CA ALA A 274 -36.54 -30.33 14.34
C ALA A 274 -35.28 -31.15 14.00
N PRO A 275 -34.87 -31.25 12.71
CA PRO A 275 -33.82 -32.18 12.29
C PRO A 275 -32.41 -31.71 12.69
N PHE A 276 -32.32 -30.57 13.39
CA PHE A 276 -31.07 -29.93 13.80
C PHE A 276 -31.13 -29.48 15.27
N GLN A 277 -31.32 -30.39 16.21
CA GLN A 277 -30.87 -30.14 17.59
C GLN A 277 -29.35 -30.39 17.67
N GLY A 278 -28.57 -29.44 17.12
CA GLY A 278 -27.17 -29.29 17.52
C GLY A 278 -27.11 -28.77 18.97
N PRO A 279 -25.98 -28.97 19.69
CA PRO A 279 -25.84 -28.42 21.04
C PRO A 279 -26.08 -26.91 21.02
N LYS A 280 -26.88 -26.40 21.97
CA LYS A 280 -27.12 -24.96 22.15
C LYS A 280 -25.77 -24.27 22.39
N THR A 281 -25.23 -23.58 21.39
CA THR A 281 -24.00 -22.80 21.54
C THR A 281 -24.30 -21.64 22.50
N LYS A 282 -23.64 -21.63 23.66
CA LYS A 282 -23.68 -20.48 24.57
C LYS A 282 -23.10 -19.27 23.82
N LYS A 283 -23.81 -18.14 23.84
CA LYS A 283 -23.27 -16.85 23.36
C LYS A 283 -21.98 -16.54 24.14
N VAL A 284 -20.83 -16.70 23.51
CA VAL A 284 -19.54 -16.25 24.05
C VAL A 284 -19.35 -14.80 23.60
N LYS A 285 -19.01 -13.91 24.54
CA LYS A 285 -18.74 -12.49 24.25
C LYS A 285 -17.52 -12.38 23.33
N THR A 286 -17.64 -11.48 22.37
CA THR A 286 -16.66 -11.06 21.35
C THR A 286 -15.20 -11.16 21.80
N GLY A 287 -14.49 -12.11 21.19
CA GLY A 287 -13.05 -12.27 21.15
C GLY A 287 -12.72 -13.07 19.89
N THR A 288 -11.57 -12.82 19.26
CA THR A 288 -11.12 -13.43 17.99
C THR A 288 -11.40 -14.94 17.96
N VAL A 289 -12.21 -15.38 16.99
CA VAL A 289 -12.58 -16.80 16.83
C VAL A 289 -11.30 -17.58 16.51
N LYS A 290 -10.89 -18.48 17.41
CA LYS A 290 -9.73 -19.35 17.23
C LYS A 290 -9.97 -20.30 16.04
N SER A 291 -8.94 -20.51 15.21
CA SER A 291 -8.90 -21.53 14.16
C SER A 291 -9.31 -22.88 14.75
N VAL A 292 -10.23 -23.57 14.06
CA VAL A 292 -10.73 -24.87 14.50
C VAL A 292 -9.71 -25.97 14.20
N LEU A 293 -8.84 -25.81 13.20
CA LEU A 293 -8.00 -26.90 12.64
C LEU A 293 -6.49 -26.75 12.90
N THR A 294 -6.01 -25.62 13.42
CA THR A 294 -4.56 -25.37 13.57
C THR A 294 -4.21 -24.77 14.94
N ASN A 295 -3.25 -25.40 15.64
CA ASN A 295 -2.55 -24.79 16.79
C ASN A 295 -1.66 -23.60 16.39
N SER A 296 -1.60 -23.24 15.10
CA SER A 296 -0.93 -22.05 14.57
C SER A 296 -1.95 -21.09 13.92
N ASN A 297 -1.84 -19.81 14.25
CA ASN A 297 -2.73 -18.72 13.80
C ASN A 297 -2.55 -18.29 12.32
N THR A 298 -2.05 -19.16 11.43
CA THR A 298 -1.57 -18.70 10.12
C THR A 298 -2.02 -19.61 8.98
N VAL A 299 -2.84 -19.05 8.07
CA VAL A 299 -3.03 -19.57 6.72
C VAL A 299 -1.65 -19.73 6.08
N HIS A 300 -1.43 -20.86 5.40
CA HIS A 300 -0.16 -21.13 4.73
C HIS A 300 0.14 -20.01 3.73
N PRO A 301 1.36 -19.43 3.72
CA PRO A 301 1.68 -18.25 2.91
C PRO A 301 1.56 -18.47 1.39
N GLN A 302 1.48 -19.73 0.96
CA GLN A 302 1.23 -20.11 -0.44
C GLN A 302 -0.21 -20.63 -0.70
N ALA A 303 -1.13 -20.45 0.25
CA ALA A 303 -2.56 -20.71 0.05
C ALA A 303 -3.24 -19.45 -0.53
N PHE A 304 -3.72 -19.54 -1.77
CA PHE A 304 -4.26 -18.40 -2.51
C PHE A 304 -5.76 -18.55 -2.73
N TYR A 305 -6.55 -17.64 -2.17
CA TYR A 305 -8.01 -17.62 -2.28
C TYR A 305 -8.55 -16.59 -3.28
N THR A 306 -7.72 -16.19 -4.24
CA THR A 306 -8.07 -15.32 -5.36
C THR A 306 -7.94 -16.07 -6.67
N SER A 307 -8.84 -15.77 -7.62
CA SER A 307 -8.90 -16.43 -8.92
C SER A 307 -7.61 -16.18 -9.71
N ARG A 308 -7.06 -17.25 -10.30
CA ARG A 308 -5.84 -17.19 -11.10
C ARG A 308 -5.83 -18.28 -12.16
N LEU A 309 -4.96 -18.13 -13.15
CA LEU A 309 -4.69 -19.18 -14.13
C LEU A 309 -4.07 -20.39 -13.39
N LEU A 310 -4.71 -21.55 -13.53
CA LEU A 310 -4.26 -22.83 -13.01
C LEU A 310 -3.79 -23.67 -14.19
N HIS A 311 -2.48 -23.89 -14.28
CA HIS A 311 -1.89 -24.73 -15.31
C HIS A 311 -0.99 -25.79 -14.68
N TYR A 312 -1.52 -27.02 -14.61
CA TYR A 312 -0.86 -28.17 -14.00
C TYR A 312 -0.84 -29.32 -15.01
N PRO A 313 0.20 -29.43 -15.85
CA PRO A 313 0.29 -30.51 -16.83
C PRO A 313 0.44 -31.86 -16.12
N ASN A 314 -0.09 -32.94 -16.74
CA ASN A 314 0.10 -34.33 -16.31
C ASN A 314 -0.53 -34.72 -14.95
N LEU A 315 -1.68 -34.15 -14.59
CA LEU A 315 -2.43 -34.58 -13.40
C LEU A 315 -3.05 -35.99 -13.57
N PRO A 316 -3.14 -36.81 -12.51
CA PRO A 316 -3.68 -38.17 -12.57
C PRO A 316 -5.20 -38.20 -12.79
N GLU A 317 -5.74 -39.35 -13.21
CA GLU A 317 -7.20 -39.52 -13.36
C GLU A 317 -7.93 -39.25 -12.05
N PRO A 318 -9.03 -38.45 -12.04
CA PRO A 318 -9.78 -38.16 -10.84
C PRO A 318 -10.33 -39.45 -10.24
N LYS A 319 -10.02 -39.71 -8.98
CA LYS A 319 -10.62 -40.81 -8.22
C LYS A 319 -11.15 -40.33 -6.89
N ASN A 320 -12.15 -41.04 -6.40
CA ASN A 320 -12.67 -40.87 -5.06
C ASN A 320 -11.68 -41.46 -4.04
N SER A 321 -11.54 -40.84 -2.87
CA SER A 321 -10.79 -41.43 -1.77
C SER A 321 -11.54 -42.61 -1.17
N ASP A 322 -10.80 -43.66 -0.79
CA ASP A 322 -11.30 -44.81 -0.01
C ASP A 322 -11.52 -44.43 1.47
N HIS A 323 -11.00 -43.28 1.88
CA HIS A 323 -11.06 -42.80 3.25
C HIS A 323 -11.42 -41.30 3.33
N TYR A 324 -12.22 -40.92 4.32
CA TYR A 324 -12.42 -39.52 4.70
C TYR A 324 -11.80 -39.28 6.08
N THR A 325 -11.37 -38.06 6.35
CA THR A 325 -10.92 -37.67 7.70
C THR A 325 -12.07 -36.99 8.44
N LEU A 326 -12.20 -37.24 9.73
CA LEU A 326 -13.11 -36.58 10.66
C LEU A 326 -12.26 -35.77 11.65
N PHE A 327 -12.55 -34.49 11.79
CA PHE A 327 -11.93 -33.63 12.78
C PHE A 327 -12.88 -33.44 13.97
N ASP A 328 -12.45 -33.85 15.16
CA ASP A 328 -13.19 -33.61 16.39
C ASP A 328 -12.85 -32.22 16.94
N SER A 329 -13.79 -31.28 16.81
CA SER A 329 -13.65 -29.90 17.27
C SER A 329 -13.60 -29.77 18.80
N THR A 330 -13.94 -30.81 19.56
CA THR A 330 -13.86 -30.82 21.03
C THR A 330 -12.53 -31.34 21.57
N THR A 331 -11.90 -32.30 20.88
CA THR A 331 -10.64 -32.92 21.31
C THR A 331 -9.43 -32.47 20.48
N GLY A 332 -9.66 -31.91 19.29
CA GLY A 332 -8.61 -31.53 18.33
C GLY A 332 -8.04 -32.71 17.54
N GLU A 333 -8.61 -33.91 17.65
CA GLU A 333 -8.11 -35.13 17.01
C GLU A 333 -8.65 -35.31 15.58
N ILE A 334 -7.85 -35.97 14.73
CA ILE A 334 -8.25 -36.38 13.37
C ILE A 334 -8.38 -37.90 13.33
N HIS A 335 -9.57 -38.39 12.97
CA HIS A 335 -9.86 -39.81 12.76
C HIS A 335 -10.04 -40.12 11.28
N THR A 336 -9.70 -41.34 10.85
CA THR A 336 -9.90 -41.79 9.47
C THR A 336 -11.13 -42.70 9.40
N ILE A 337 -12.06 -42.41 8.50
CA ILE A 337 -13.32 -43.14 8.27
C ILE A 337 -13.24 -43.84 6.91
N VAL A 338 -13.58 -45.13 6.87
CA VAL A 338 -13.55 -45.92 5.62
C VAL A 338 -14.83 -45.70 4.81
N ARG A 339 -14.69 -45.45 3.50
CA ARG A 339 -15.81 -45.39 2.55
C ARG A 339 -16.21 -46.83 2.16
N LYS A 340 -17.25 -47.40 2.79
CA LYS A 340 -17.82 -48.68 2.35
C LYS A 340 -18.43 -48.54 0.95
N GLN A 341 -17.92 -49.27 -0.04
CA GLN A 341 -18.61 -49.45 -1.33
C GLN A 341 -19.81 -50.40 -1.13
N HIS A 342 -21.04 -49.91 -1.28
CA HIS A 342 -22.20 -50.81 -1.34
C HIS A 342 -22.18 -51.59 -2.65
N SER A 343 -22.31 -52.92 -2.54
CA SER A 343 -22.47 -53.80 -3.69
C SER A 343 -23.81 -53.53 -4.40
N LYS A 344 -23.85 -53.77 -5.72
CA LYS A 344 -25.04 -53.60 -6.57
C LYS A 344 -26.20 -54.48 -6.09
N LYS A 345 -27.02 -53.98 -5.17
CA LYS A 345 -28.43 -54.37 -4.91
C LYS A 345 -28.88 -53.59 -3.67
N ASP A 346 -29.29 -52.35 -3.85
CA ASP A 346 -30.33 -51.69 -3.04
C ASP A 346 -30.63 -50.33 -3.68
N SER A 347 -31.88 -50.12 -4.07
CA SER A 347 -32.34 -48.99 -4.89
C SER A 347 -32.77 -47.78 -4.06
N ASP A 348 -32.24 -47.61 -2.85
CA ASP A 348 -32.64 -46.53 -1.95
C ASP A 348 -31.55 -45.43 -1.92
N ARG A 349 -31.82 -44.27 -2.55
CA ARG A 349 -30.87 -43.15 -2.70
C ARG A 349 -30.65 -42.35 -1.39
N SER A 350 -30.95 -42.92 -0.23
CA SER A 350 -31.02 -42.22 1.07
C SER A 350 -29.88 -42.53 2.06
N SER A 351 -29.00 -43.50 1.80
CA SER A 351 -27.93 -43.91 2.75
C SER A 351 -26.50 -43.62 2.24
N PHE A 352 -26.11 -42.35 2.16
CA PHE A 352 -24.72 -41.94 1.84
C PHE A 352 -23.95 -41.47 3.10
N VAL A 353 -24.15 -42.14 4.23
CA VAL A 353 -23.49 -41.81 5.51
C VAL A 353 -22.73 -43.05 5.99
N PRO A 354 -21.41 -42.99 6.22
CA PRO A 354 -20.66 -44.07 6.86
C PRO A 354 -21.26 -44.41 8.24
N ASP A 355 -21.54 -45.70 8.49
CA ASP A 355 -22.13 -46.20 9.75
C ASP A 355 -21.37 -45.73 11.01
N GLU A 356 -20.07 -45.45 10.91
CA GLU A 356 -19.18 -45.02 11.99
C GLU A 356 -19.51 -43.62 12.56
N LEU A 357 -20.30 -42.79 11.85
CA LEU A 357 -20.83 -41.53 12.40
C LEU A 357 -22.01 -41.75 13.38
N SER A 358 -22.42 -43.00 13.63
CA SER A 358 -23.49 -43.35 14.58
C SER A 358 -22.98 -43.68 15.99
N SER A 359 -21.72 -44.12 16.15
CA SER A 359 -21.20 -44.59 17.44
C SER A 359 -20.79 -43.49 18.42
N PHE A 360 -20.71 -42.23 17.98
CA PHE A 360 -20.36 -41.08 18.83
C PHE A 360 -21.57 -40.28 19.33
N ALA A 361 -22.79 -40.74 19.03
CA ALA A 361 -24.02 -40.12 19.51
C ALA A 361 -25.12 -41.17 19.72
N SER A 362 -25.13 -41.82 20.89
CA SER A 362 -26.34 -42.47 21.36
C SER A 362 -26.41 -42.62 22.88
N SER A 363 -27.29 -41.84 23.50
CA SER A 363 -28.19 -42.32 24.54
C SER A 363 -29.61 -41.94 24.13
N ASP A 364 -30.28 -42.84 23.41
CA ASP A 364 -31.67 -43.27 23.69
C ASP A 364 -32.29 -43.99 22.48
N LYS A 365 -32.81 -45.18 22.76
CA LYS A 365 -33.51 -46.05 21.80
C LYS A 365 -35.00 -45.74 21.80
N GLY A 366 -35.60 -45.68 20.60
CA GLY A 366 -37.05 -45.73 20.41
C GLY A 366 -37.40 -46.18 18.99
N LYS A 367 -38.25 -47.20 18.88
CA LYS A 367 -38.59 -47.98 17.68
C LYS A 367 -39.71 -47.35 16.81
N GLU A 368 -39.73 -47.82 15.56
CA GLU A 368 -40.88 -48.20 14.70
C GLU A 368 -41.42 -47.30 13.54
N LYS A 369 -41.33 -47.90 12.32
CA LYS A 369 -42.29 -48.08 11.18
C LYS A 369 -43.10 -46.89 10.62
N ALA A 370 -42.99 -46.65 9.30
CA ALA A 370 -43.87 -47.18 8.23
C ALA A 370 -43.69 -46.43 6.89
N ASN A 371 -43.95 -47.12 5.78
CA ASN A 371 -44.00 -46.66 4.38
C ASN A 371 -45.11 -45.64 4.12
N GLU A 372 -44.95 -44.76 3.12
CA GLU A 372 -45.81 -44.76 1.92
C GLU A 372 -45.32 -43.83 0.79
N GLU A 373 -45.54 -44.30 -0.44
CA GLU A 373 -45.18 -43.74 -1.74
C GLU A 373 -46.07 -42.56 -2.16
N TYR A 374 -45.50 -41.57 -2.87
CA TYR A 374 -46.29 -40.70 -3.76
C TYR A 374 -45.47 -40.22 -4.97
N ARG A 375 -45.83 -40.71 -6.17
CA ARG A 375 -45.57 -40.11 -7.50
C ARG A 375 -46.80 -39.25 -7.86
N PRO A 376 -46.70 -38.09 -8.55
CA PRO A 376 -46.40 -38.02 -10.00
C PRO A 376 -45.77 -36.64 -10.41
N ARG A 377 -45.59 -36.15 -11.65
CA ARG A 377 -46.07 -36.44 -13.02
C ARG A 377 -45.18 -35.69 -14.03
N SER A 378 -45.07 -36.24 -15.23
CA SER A 378 -44.42 -35.70 -16.44
C SER A 378 -45.13 -34.48 -17.04
N ASN A 379 -44.37 -33.59 -17.70
CA ASN A 379 -44.87 -32.84 -18.87
C ASN A 379 -43.75 -32.53 -19.89
N ARG A 380 -44.15 -32.57 -21.16
CA ARG A 380 -43.35 -32.51 -22.41
C ARG A 380 -43.38 -31.11 -23.04
N ARG A 381 -42.48 -30.93 -24.04
CA ARG A 381 -42.44 -29.97 -25.18
C ARG A 381 -41.51 -28.77 -25.00
N GLU A 382 -40.78 -28.27 -26.00
CA GLU A 382 -40.57 -28.61 -27.43
C GLU A 382 -39.31 -27.83 -27.90
N SER A 383 -38.63 -28.35 -28.93
CA SER A 383 -37.42 -27.80 -29.55
C SER A 383 -37.73 -26.67 -30.55
N ILE A 384 -36.90 -25.61 -30.59
CA ILE A 384 -36.80 -24.70 -31.75
C ILE A 384 -35.31 -24.50 -32.10
N THR A 385 -34.92 -24.98 -33.27
CA THR A 385 -33.65 -24.74 -33.94
C THR A 385 -33.77 -23.55 -34.89
N ARG A 386 -32.78 -22.64 -34.89
CA ARG A 386 -32.50 -21.72 -36.01
C ARG A 386 -31.00 -21.46 -36.10
N SER A 387 -30.41 -21.75 -37.26
CA SER A 387 -29.04 -21.41 -37.62
C SER A 387 -28.94 -19.97 -38.14
N MET A 388 -27.81 -19.32 -37.91
CA MET A 388 -27.35 -18.19 -38.73
C MET A 388 -25.84 -18.27 -38.95
N THR A 389 -25.48 -18.12 -40.22
CA THR A 389 -24.15 -18.21 -40.83
C THR A 389 -23.36 -16.91 -40.67
N THR A 390 -22.04 -17.04 -40.61
CA THR A 390 -21.04 -15.97 -40.52
C THR A 390 -20.72 -15.35 -41.89
N SER A 391 -20.65 -14.02 -41.99
CA SER A 391 -20.06 -13.30 -43.13
C SER A 391 -18.71 -12.68 -42.74
N LYS A 392 -17.72 -12.83 -43.62
CA LYS A 392 -16.34 -12.34 -43.47
C LYS A 392 -16.23 -10.85 -43.84
N ILE A 393 -15.44 -10.09 -43.09
CA ILE A 393 -15.11 -8.69 -43.38
C ILE A 393 -13.92 -8.63 -44.36
N ASP A 394 -14.05 -7.79 -45.37
CA ASP A 394 -13.15 -7.61 -46.51
C ASP A 394 -11.90 -6.76 -46.17
N LYS A 395 -10.75 -7.15 -46.72
CA LYS A 395 -9.41 -6.56 -46.48
C LYS A 395 -9.29 -5.11 -46.97
N SER A 396 -10.15 -4.68 -47.89
CA SER A 396 -10.20 -3.30 -48.40
C SER A 396 -10.55 -2.26 -47.32
N THR A 397 -11.27 -2.67 -46.27
CA THR A 397 -11.65 -1.79 -45.15
C THR A 397 -10.45 -1.47 -44.25
N ILE A 398 -9.51 -2.39 -44.11
CA ILE A 398 -8.33 -2.24 -43.23
C ILE A 398 -7.31 -1.28 -43.84
N GLU A 399 -7.16 -1.26 -45.17
CA GLU A 399 -6.26 -0.33 -45.85
C GLU A 399 -6.78 1.11 -45.86
N ARG A 400 -8.12 1.29 -45.89
CA ARG A 400 -8.73 2.62 -45.77
C ARG A 400 -8.51 3.25 -44.38
N ILE A 401 -8.54 2.43 -43.33
CA ILE A 401 -8.28 2.86 -41.94
C ILE A 401 -6.81 3.29 -41.74
N ARG A 402 -5.85 2.61 -42.38
CA ARG A 402 -4.42 3.00 -42.30
C ARG A 402 -4.11 4.33 -43.00
N SER A 403 -4.83 4.66 -44.06
CA SER A 403 -4.69 5.93 -44.77
C SER A 403 -5.17 7.13 -43.93
N GLU A 404 -6.30 6.98 -43.23
CA GLU A 404 -6.93 8.07 -42.46
C GLU A 404 -6.20 8.39 -41.13
N LEU A 405 -5.45 7.43 -40.56
CA LEU A 405 -4.69 7.63 -39.32
C LEU A 405 -3.37 8.41 -39.49
N SER A 406 -2.95 8.68 -40.74
CA SER A 406 -1.68 9.39 -41.03
C SER A 406 -1.80 10.93 -40.94
N HIS A 407 -2.96 11.48 -40.61
CA HIS A 407 -3.23 12.93 -40.65
C HIS A 407 -3.51 13.59 -39.29
N TYR A 408 -3.46 12.86 -38.17
CA TYR A 408 -3.59 13.45 -36.85
C TYR A 408 -2.22 13.75 -36.24
N ARG A 409 -1.74 14.98 -36.42
CA ARG A 409 -0.67 15.55 -35.59
C ARG A 409 -1.20 15.76 -34.18
N TRP A 410 -0.43 15.28 -33.20
CA TRP A 410 -0.67 15.46 -31.77
C TRP A 410 -0.44 16.93 -31.41
N ASN A 411 -1.50 17.68 -31.14
CA ASN A 411 -1.37 18.99 -30.48
C ASN A 411 -1.31 18.77 -28.97
N SER A 412 -0.15 19.08 -28.40
CA SER A 412 0.17 19.01 -26.97
C SER A 412 -0.39 20.24 -26.23
N THR A 413 -1.66 20.22 -25.84
CA THR A 413 -2.22 21.18 -24.87
C THR A 413 -3.48 20.61 -24.23
N ILE A 414 -3.31 19.64 -23.33
CA ILE A 414 -4.32 19.29 -22.33
C ILE A 414 -3.55 19.02 -21.02
N ASN A 415 -3.11 20.08 -20.35
CA ASN A 415 -2.53 19.98 -19.00
C ASN A 415 -3.04 21.07 -18.04
N ASP A 416 -4.08 21.83 -18.41
CA ASP A 416 -4.67 22.85 -17.55
C ASP A 416 -6.12 22.52 -17.21
N ILE A 417 -6.32 21.59 -16.27
CA ILE A 417 -7.51 21.60 -15.42
C ILE A 417 -7.02 21.96 -14.02
N PRO A 418 -7.26 23.19 -13.52
CA PRO A 418 -6.90 23.56 -12.16
C PRO A 418 -7.62 22.62 -11.18
N ARG A 419 -6.86 21.92 -10.32
CA ARG A 419 -7.43 21.38 -9.08
C ARG A 419 -8.02 22.55 -8.30
N GLN A 420 -9.26 22.40 -7.85
CA GLN A 420 -9.92 23.37 -6.98
C GLN A 420 -9.01 23.70 -5.78
N VAL A 421 -8.94 24.98 -5.45
CA VAL A 421 -8.26 25.51 -4.25
C VAL A 421 -8.65 24.63 -3.05
N GLU A 422 -7.70 23.89 -2.49
CA GLU A 422 -7.91 23.16 -1.24
C GLU A 422 -8.20 24.19 -0.15
N LEU A 423 -9.46 24.22 0.29
CA LEU A 423 -9.85 24.98 1.49
C LEU A 423 -9.02 24.46 2.67
N LEU A 424 -8.54 25.38 3.52
CA LEU A 424 -7.89 25.02 4.78
C LEU A 424 -8.76 24.01 5.54
N THR A 425 -8.19 22.87 5.90
CA THR A 425 -8.89 21.78 6.59
C THR A 425 -9.06 22.03 8.09
N ILE A 426 -8.47 23.11 8.62
CA ILE A 426 -8.47 23.47 10.03
C ILE A 426 -8.76 24.96 10.17
N ASP A 427 -9.69 25.29 11.07
CA ASP A 427 -9.96 26.64 11.54
C ASP A 427 -9.69 26.70 13.05
N VAL A 428 -8.64 27.42 13.44
CA VAL A 428 -8.29 27.62 14.85
C VAL A 428 -8.98 28.90 15.34
N ALA A 429 -10.07 28.72 16.08
CA ALA A 429 -10.84 29.83 16.67
C ALA A 429 -10.09 30.50 17.82
N THR A 430 -9.13 31.37 17.49
CA THR A 430 -8.33 32.15 18.43
C THR A 430 -8.14 33.59 17.94
N PRO A 431 -8.15 34.61 18.82
CA PRO A 431 -7.84 35.97 18.43
C PRO A 431 -6.38 36.16 17.97
N ASN A 432 -5.50 35.20 18.29
CA ASN A 432 -4.08 35.25 17.95
C ASN A 432 -3.79 34.81 16.51
N VAL A 433 -4.80 34.41 15.74
CA VAL A 433 -4.63 33.98 14.35
C VAL A 433 -5.63 34.74 13.49
N LYS A 434 -5.11 35.28 12.39
CA LYS A 434 -5.90 35.92 11.35
C LYS A 434 -5.68 35.19 10.04
N TYR A 435 -6.74 34.53 9.58
CA TYR A 435 -6.81 34.00 8.23
C TYR A 435 -7.23 35.13 7.27
N THR A 436 -6.46 35.32 6.21
CA THR A 436 -6.78 36.21 5.09
C THR A 436 -6.87 35.38 3.81
N ASP A 437 -7.32 35.97 2.71
CA ASP A 437 -7.39 35.27 1.42
C ASP A 437 -6.03 34.77 0.91
N THR A 438 -4.93 35.33 1.42
CA THR A 438 -3.56 35.07 0.92
C THR A 438 -2.61 34.52 1.97
N HIS A 439 -2.85 34.76 3.26
CA HIS A 439 -1.93 34.43 4.34
C HIS A 439 -2.63 34.00 5.63
N ILE A 440 -1.94 33.17 6.41
CA ILE A 440 -2.18 32.95 7.84
C ILE A 440 -1.21 33.86 8.60
N ILE A 441 -1.74 34.74 9.46
CA ILE A 441 -0.93 35.56 10.36
C ILE A 441 -1.18 35.07 11.78
N SER A 442 -0.13 34.64 12.48
CA SER A 442 -0.22 34.03 13.80
C SER A 442 0.69 34.75 14.80
N ASP A 443 0.09 35.28 15.87
CA ASP A 443 0.80 35.82 17.02
C ASP A 443 1.16 34.67 17.97
N TYR A 444 2.45 34.58 18.31
CA TYR A 444 3.00 33.50 19.12
C TYR A 444 3.98 34.04 20.16
N VAL A 445 3.85 33.58 21.41
CA VAL A 445 4.80 33.90 22.48
C VAL A 445 5.73 32.71 22.67
N TYR A 446 7.00 32.90 22.32
CA TYR A 446 8.04 31.91 22.54
C TYR A 446 8.56 32.04 23.96
N HIS A 447 8.36 30.99 24.77
CA HIS A 447 8.88 30.90 26.13
C HIS A 447 10.18 30.09 26.13
N ASN A 448 11.20 30.60 26.83
CA ASN A 448 12.47 29.92 27.07
C ASN A 448 13.01 30.31 28.45
N ALA A 449 14.22 29.85 28.80
CA ALA A 449 14.93 30.34 29.98
C ALA A 449 16.44 30.48 29.71
N ILE A 450 17.03 31.55 30.24
CA ILE A 450 18.49 31.69 30.32
C ILE A 450 18.94 31.09 31.65
N VAL A 451 19.93 30.21 31.58
CA VAL A 451 20.45 29.51 32.76
C VAL A 451 21.92 29.88 32.96
N SER A 452 22.27 30.34 34.16
CA SER A 452 23.65 30.54 34.60
C SER A 452 23.93 29.71 35.84
N LYS A 453 25.20 29.31 36.02
CA LYS A 453 25.67 28.64 37.23
C LYS A 453 26.52 29.62 38.02
N ASN A 454 26.20 29.85 39.29
CA ASN A 454 26.97 30.77 40.14
C ASN A 454 28.16 30.06 40.83
N SER A 455 28.95 30.83 41.59
CA SER A 455 30.16 30.32 42.27
C SER A 455 29.90 29.26 43.33
N GLU A 456 28.65 29.09 43.77
CA GLU A 456 28.23 28.08 44.77
C GLU A 456 27.65 26.81 44.11
N ASP A 457 27.84 26.65 42.80
CA ASP A 457 27.33 25.52 42.01
C ASP A 457 25.79 25.46 41.90
N THR A 458 25.09 26.55 42.22
CA THR A 458 23.63 26.65 42.10
C THR A 458 23.22 27.24 40.75
N PHE A 459 22.06 26.80 40.23
CA PHE A 459 21.52 27.28 38.95
C PHE A 459 20.59 28.47 39.17
N GLU A 460 20.92 29.58 38.52
CA GLU A 460 20.04 30.74 38.37
C GLU A 460 19.30 30.63 37.04
N VAL A 461 17.97 30.61 37.09
CA VAL A 461 17.11 30.42 35.91
C VAL A 461 16.26 31.67 35.71
N LEU A 462 16.45 32.35 34.60
CA LEU A 462 15.66 33.52 34.19
C LEU A 462 14.70 33.12 33.07
N PRO A 463 13.40 32.97 33.33
CA PRO A 463 12.41 32.78 32.27
C PRO A 463 12.39 33.98 31.32
N THR A 464 12.33 33.70 30.02
CA THR A 464 12.32 34.72 28.96
C THR A 464 11.12 34.50 28.05
N GLU A 465 10.57 35.59 27.55
CA GLU A 465 9.50 35.57 26.56
C GLU A 465 9.92 36.42 25.36
N THR A 466 9.61 35.94 24.15
CA THR A 466 9.80 36.71 22.92
C THR A 466 8.55 36.57 22.08
N LYS A 467 7.94 37.69 21.69
CA LYS A 467 6.77 37.67 20.82
C LYS A 467 7.22 37.59 19.38
N TYR A 468 6.58 36.69 18.66
CA TYR A 468 6.73 36.50 17.24
C TYR A 468 5.37 36.69 16.59
N GLN A 469 5.40 37.20 15.36
CA GLN A 469 4.30 37.05 14.44
C GLN A 469 4.80 36.24 13.25
N PHE A 470 4.18 35.09 13.01
CA PHE A 470 4.44 34.26 11.83
C PHE A 470 3.45 34.63 10.71
N LYS A 471 3.93 34.64 9.49
CA LYS A 471 3.14 34.89 8.28
C LYS A 471 3.40 33.77 7.29
N THR A 472 2.37 32.97 7.01
CA THR A 472 2.45 31.84 6.07
C THR A 472 1.61 32.13 4.85
N GLU A 473 2.23 32.17 3.66
CA GLU A 473 1.51 32.29 2.38
C GLU A 473 0.68 31.01 2.10
N LEU A 474 -0.59 31.20 1.72
CA LEU A 474 -1.53 30.09 1.48
C LEU A 474 -1.41 29.46 0.09
N LYS A 475 -0.94 30.23 -0.91
CA LYS A 475 -0.82 29.75 -2.28
C LYS A 475 0.30 28.72 -2.37
N VAL A 476 -0.07 27.46 -2.61
CA VAL A 476 0.90 26.39 -2.88
C VAL A 476 1.45 26.55 -4.31
N PRO A 477 2.78 26.70 -4.49
CA PRO A 477 3.37 26.95 -5.80
C PRO A 477 3.47 25.68 -6.66
N LYS A 478 3.65 25.85 -7.96
CA LYS A 478 4.11 24.77 -8.84
C LYS A 478 5.61 24.56 -8.65
N VAL A 479 5.99 23.37 -8.20
CA VAL A 479 7.38 23.09 -7.77
C VAL A 479 8.05 22.04 -8.64
N GLY A 480 9.27 22.36 -9.05
CA GLY A 480 10.20 21.39 -9.62
C GLY A 480 11.13 20.80 -8.57
N LEU A 481 11.27 19.48 -8.54
CA LEU A 481 12.29 18.77 -7.76
C LEU A 481 13.36 18.25 -8.72
N MET A 482 14.56 18.85 -8.65
CA MET A 482 15.72 18.37 -9.41
C MET A 482 16.66 17.56 -8.51
N MET A 483 17.04 16.37 -8.95
CA MET A 483 17.94 15.50 -8.20
C MET A 483 19.31 15.40 -8.85
N VAL A 484 20.38 15.61 -8.08
CA VAL A 484 21.72 15.21 -8.52
C VAL A 484 21.89 13.73 -8.17
N GLY A 485 22.24 12.90 -9.16
CA GLY A 485 22.19 11.44 -9.05
C GLY A 485 20.80 10.87 -9.29
N TRP A 486 20.02 11.49 -10.20
CA TRP A 486 18.63 11.13 -10.47
C TRP A 486 18.45 9.68 -10.96
N GLY A 487 19.42 9.15 -11.70
CA GLY A 487 19.46 7.75 -12.11
C GLY A 487 20.00 6.79 -11.04
N GLY A 488 20.37 7.27 -9.85
CA GLY A 488 20.72 6.43 -8.71
C GLY A 488 19.52 5.67 -8.15
N ASN A 489 19.77 4.72 -7.23
CA ASN A 489 18.70 3.90 -6.64
C ASN A 489 17.56 4.75 -6.04
N ASN A 490 17.90 5.77 -5.26
CA ASN A 490 16.91 6.68 -4.66
C ASN A 490 16.15 7.48 -5.71
N GLY A 491 16.84 8.09 -6.67
CA GLY A 491 16.21 8.94 -7.68
C GLY A 491 15.26 8.18 -8.61
N SER A 492 15.65 6.98 -9.06
CA SER A 492 14.79 6.11 -9.87
C SER A 492 13.61 5.57 -9.06
N THR A 493 13.85 5.17 -7.80
CA THR A 493 12.79 4.67 -6.91
C THR A 493 11.76 5.75 -6.62
N LEU A 494 12.20 6.95 -6.23
CA LEU A 494 11.32 8.07 -5.95
C LEU A 494 10.47 8.44 -7.17
N THR A 495 11.09 8.52 -8.34
CA THR A 495 10.38 8.88 -9.57
C THR A 495 9.36 7.83 -9.96
N ALA A 496 9.73 6.55 -9.91
CA ALA A 496 8.82 5.44 -10.13
C ALA A 496 7.65 5.44 -9.13
N SER A 497 7.92 5.70 -7.84
CA SER A 497 6.88 5.79 -6.80
C SER A 497 5.92 6.96 -7.05
N ILE A 498 6.41 8.13 -7.46
CA ILE A 498 5.54 9.27 -7.80
C ILE A 498 4.69 8.96 -9.04
N VAL A 499 5.29 8.38 -10.09
CA VAL A 499 4.55 7.96 -11.30
C VAL A 499 3.49 6.91 -10.96
N ALA A 500 3.81 5.94 -10.11
CA ALA A 500 2.85 4.93 -9.65
C ALA A 500 1.70 5.55 -8.86
N ASN A 501 1.97 6.46 -7.91
CA ASN A 501 0.95 7.15 -7.12
C ASN A 501 0.07 8.08 -7.98
N ARG A 502 0.66 8.82 -8.93
CA ARG A 502 -0.09 9.67 -9.88
C ARG A 502 -1.12 8.91 -10.68
N ASN A 503 -0.73 7.71 -11.13
CA ASN A 503 -1.52 6.89 -12.03
C ASN A 503 -2.28 5.77 -11.29
N ASN A 504 -2.25 5.76 -9.95
CA ASN A 504 -2.86 4.73 -9.10
C ASN A 504 -2.49 3.28 -9.51
N ILE A 505 -1.25 3.07 -9.94
CA ILE A 505 -0.76 1.80 -10.49
C ILE A 505 -0.63 0.79 -9.36
N SER A 506 -1.56 -0.15 -9.31
CA SER A 506 -1.47 -1.31 -8.42
C SER A 506 -0.71 -2.45 -9.10
N TRP A 507 0.05 -3.22 -8.32
CA TRP A 507 0.88 -4.31 -8.85
C TRP A 507 0.72 -5.58 -8.05
N ARG A 508 0.99 -6.71 -8.69
CA ARG A 508 0.94 -8.03 -8.06
C ARG A 508 2.28 -8.33 -7.41
N THR A 509 2.23 -8.73 -6.15
CA THR A 509 3.32 -9.39 -5.44
C THR A 509 2.92 -10.83 -5.12
N LYS A 510 3.85 -11.59 -4.56
CA LYS A 510 3.55 -12.95 -4.05
C LYS A 510 2.54 -12.94 -2.89
N GLU A 511 2.28 -11.80 -2.26
CA GLU A 511 1.29 -11.60 -1.18
C GLU A 511 -0.04 -11.02 -1.66
N GLY A 512 -0.22 -10.84 -2.97
CA GLY A 512 -1.44 -10.26 -3.56
C GLY A 512 -1.21 -8.90 -4.21
N ILE A 513 -2.29 -8.17 -4.44
CA ILE A 513 -2.21 -6.85 -5.08
C ILE A 513 -1.82 -5.80 -4.03
N LYS A 514 -0.83 -4.98 -4.38
CA LYS A 514 -0.42 -3.79 -3.63
C LYS A 514 -0.86 -2.55 -4.39
N SER A 515 -1.20 -1.51 -3.65
CA SER A 515 -1.51 -0.18 -4.20
C SER A 515 -0.41 0.81 -3.82
N PRO A 516 -0.15 1.81 -4.67
CA PRO A 516 0.90 2.77 -4.44
C PRO A 516 0.55 3.63 -3.23
N ASN A 517 1.57 4.04 -2.47
CA ASN A 517 1.44 4.87 -1.28
C ASN A 517 2.74 5.64 -1.05
N TYR A 518 2.75 6.49 -0.02
CA TYR A 518 3.92 7.24 0.45
C TYR A 518 4.32 6.86 1.88
N PHE A 519 4.21 5.58 2.25
CA PHE A 519 4.65 5.13 3.58
C PHE A 519 6.14 5.41 3.80
N GLY A 520 6.49 5.75 5.04
CA GLY A 520 7.83 6.20 5.43
C GLY A 520 8.03 7.72 5.37
N SER A 521 7.16 8.46 4.68
CA SER A 521 7.13 9.93 4.71
C SER A 521 6.45 10.42 5.98
N VAL A 522 7.10 11.31 6.74
CA VAL A 522 6.51 11.94 7.92
C VAL A 522 5.39 12.91 7.52
N VAL A 523 5.52 13.57 6.38
CA VAL A 523 4.55 14.55 5.91
C VAL A 523 3.28 13.86 5.38
N GLN A 524 3.43 12.77 4.63
CA GLN A 524 2.31 12.11 3.93
C GLN A 524 1.67 10.96 4.73
N ALA A 525 2.41 10.32 5.63
CA ALA A 525 1.98 9.09 6.29
C ALA A 525 2.07 9.14 7.83
N SER A 526 2.22 10.33 8.43
CA SER A 526 2.13 10.51 9.87
C SER A 526 1.02 11.50 10.27
N THR A 527 0.74 11.56 11.57
CA THR A 527 -0.25 12.45 12.15
C THR A 527 0.37 13.30 13.25
N LEU A 528 -0.28 14.42 13.57
CA LEU A 528 0.03 15.24 14.74
C LEU A 528 -1.24 15.44 15.58
N LYS A 529 -1.06 15.54 16.90
CA LYS A 529 -2.14 15.80 17.85
C LYS A 529 -2.56 17.26 17.75
N LEU A 530 -3.83 17.50 17.44
CA LEU A 530 -4.40 18.85 17.38
C LEU A 530 -4.81 19.32 18.78
N GLY A 531 -5.49 18.46 19.53
CA GLY A 531 -6.03 18.72 20.86
C GLY A 531 -6.84 17.52 21.38
N VAL A 532 -7.88 17.78 22.16
CA VAL A 532 -8.81 16.75 22.68
C VAL A 532 -10.25 17.04 22.23
N ASP A 533 -11.06 15.99 22.09
CA ASP A 533 -12.50 16.10 21.80
C ASP A 533 -13.31 16.45 23.07
N ALA A 534 -14.63 16.58 22.90
CA ALA A 534 -15.56 16.87 24.01
C ALA A 534 -15.59 15.79 25.11
N LYS A 535 -14.96 14.63 24.92
CA LYS A 535 -14.83 13.56 25.91
C LYS A 535 -13.42 13.48 26.48
N GLY A 536 -12.52 14.40 26.11
CA GLY A 536 -11.12 14.40 26.52
C GLY A 536 -10.25 13.36 25.79
N ASN A 537 -10.70 12.78 24.67
CA ASN A 537 -9.88 11.90 23.84
C ASN A 537 -9.01 12.72 22.90
N ASP A 538 -7.77 12.30 22.68
CA ASP A 538 -6.89 12.94 21.70
C ASP A 538 -7.48 12.94 20.28
N VAL A 539 -7.36 14.07 19.61
CA VAL A 539 -7.73 14.26 18.20
C VAL A 539 -6.46 14.47 17.39
N TYR A 540 -6.24 13.57 16.42
CA TYR A 540 -5.09 13.62 15.51
C TYR A 540 -5.55 13.98 14.10
N ILE A 541 -4.69 14.69 13.38
CA ILE A 541 -4.86 15.02 11.97
C ILE A 541 -3.64 14.54 11.18
N PRO A 542 -3.78 14.23 9.87
CA PRO A 542 -2.64 14.09 8.97
C PRO A 542 -1.67 15.27 9.07
N PHE A 543 -0.37 14.98 9.07
CA PHE A 543 0.65 16.00 9.27
C PHE A 543 0.56 17.14 8.23
N ASN A 544 0.34 16.79 6.96
CA ASN A 544 0.18 17.72 5.85
C ASN A 544 -1.10 18.59 5.89
N GLN A 545 -1.98 18.42 6.88
CA GLN A 545 -3.20 19.22 7.02
C GLN A 545 -3.05 20.42 7.95
N ILE A 546 -1.95 20.54 8.69
CA ILE A 546 -1.73 21.68 9.60
C ILE A 546 -1.52 23.00 8.84
N LEU A 547 -0.87 22.94 7.69
CA LEU A 547 -0.58 24.06 6.80
C LEU A 547 -0.67 23.55 5.34
N PRO A 548 -1.03 24.40 4.36
CA PRO A 548 -1.01 24.01 2.95
C PRO A 548 0.40 23.62 2.52
N MET A 549 0.57 22.42 1.96
CA MET A 549 1.86 21.87 1.55
C MET A 549 1.77 21.33 0.12
N VAL A 550 2.88 21.35 -0.61
CA VAL A 550 2.97 20.67 -1.91
C VAL A 550 2.70 19.17 -1.74
N HIS A 551 1.79 18.64 -2.55
CA HIS A 551 1.57 17.20 -2.62
C HIS A 551 2.61 16.55 -3.55
N PRO A 552 3.20 15.38 -3.20
CA PRO A 552 4.23 14.72 -4.02
C PRO A 552 3.82 14.47 -5.48
N ASN A 553 2.55 14.16 -5.71
CA ASN A 553 2.01 13.97 -7.07
C ASN A 553 2.10 15.23 -7.95
N ASP A 554 2.31 16.41 -7.38
CA ASP A 554 2.33 17.67 -8.14
C ASP A 554 3.76 18.17 -8.43
N LEU A 555 4.79 17.46 -7.94
CA LEU A 555 6.21 17.78 -8.15
C LEU A 555 6.67 17.51 -9.59
N VAL A 556 7.12 18.51 -10.33
CA VAL A 556 7.75 18.26 -11.64
C VAL A 556 9.17 17.73 -11.43
N LEU A 557 9.50 16.57 -11.99
CA LEU A 557 10.74 15.86 -11.71
C LEU A 557 11.79 16.12 -12.80
N GLY A 558 13.02 16.34 -12.38
CA GLY A 558 14.18 16.54 -13.25
C GLY A 558 15.47 16.17 -12.52
N GLY A 559 16.60 16.35 -13.18
CA GLY A 559 17.89 16.16 -12.52
C GLY A 559 19.01 15.72 -13.44
N TRP A 560 20.13 15.40 -12.81
CA TRP A 560 21.39 15.07 -13.46
C TRP A 560 21.87 13.69 -12.99
N ASP A 561 22.59 12.97 -13.84
CA ASP A 561 23.33 11.77 -13.46
C ASP A 561 24.55 11.64 -14.36
N ILE A 562 25.66 11.13 -13.82
CA ILE A 562 26.85 10.82 -14.60
C ILE A 562 26.63 9.62 -15.54
N SER A 563 25.54 8.87 -15.35
CA SER A 563 25.10 7.78 -16.23
C SER A 563 23.98 8.24 -17.17
N SER A 564 24.04 7.82 -18.43
CA SER A 564 23.07 8.19 -19.49
C SER A 564 21.79 7.34 -19.44
N PHE A 565 21.65 6.44 -18.47
CA PHE A 565 20.49 5.57 -18.35
C PHE A 565 19.24 6.41 -18.10
N ASN A 566 18.19 6.18 -18.89
CA ASN A 566 16.87 6.70 -18.56
C ASN A 566 16.35 6.03 -17.27
N LEU A 567 15.28 6.57 -16.68
CA LEU A 567 14.83 6.09 -15.37
C LEU A 567 14.23 4.69 -15.38
N ALA A 568 13.78 4.17 -16.53
CA ALA A 568 13.35 2.78 -16.64
C ALA A 568 14.56 1.83 -16.50
N GLN A 569 15.66 2.12 -17.21
CA GLN A 569 16.92 1.38 -17.10
C GLN A 569 17.56 1.54 -15.72
N ALA A 570 17.51 2.74 -15.15
CA ALA A 570 18.01 3.01 -13.81
C ALA A 570 17.23 2.21 -12.74
N MET A 571 15.90 2.16 -12.85
CA MET A 571 15.03 1.38 -11.96
C MET A 571 15.34 -0.12 -12.05
N GLU A 572 15.50 -0.65 -13.26
CA GLU A 572 15.88 -2.06 -13.47
C GLU A 572 17.24 -2.37 -12.85
N ARG A 573 18.24 -1.50 -13.07
CA ARG A 573 19.57 -1.60 -12.44
C ARG A 573 19.51 -1.54 -10.91
N ALA A 574 18.63 -0.72 -10.35
CA ALA A 574 18.53 -0.50 -8.91
C ALA A 574 17.98 -1.73 -8.17
N GLN A 575 17.13 -2.55 -8.82
CA GLN A 575 16.55 -3.76 -8.26
C GLN A 575 15.80 -3.56 -6.93
N VAL A 576 15.14 -2.40 -6.78
CA VAL A 576 14.42 -2.01 -5.55
C VAL A 576 12.95 -2.43 -5.59
N LEU A 577 12.26 -2.09 -6.67
CA LEU A 577 10.81 -2.24 -6.79
C LEU A 577 10.43 -3.65 -7.25
N ASP A 578 9.23 -4.11 -6.90
CA ASP A 578 8.69 -5.36 -7.42
C ASP A 578 8.67 -5.38 -8.95
N TYR A 579 9.03 -6.51 -9.54
CA TYR A 579 9.13 -6.65 -11.00
C TYR A 579 7.83 -6.27 -11.74
N ASP A 580 6.67 -6.65 -11.21
CA ASP A 580 5.39 -6.30 -11.85
C ASP A 580 5.12 -4.80 -11.83
N LEU A 581 5.54 -4.09 -10.77
CA LEU A 581 5.48 -2.63 -10.76
C LEU A 581 6.43 -2.06 -11.81
N GLN A 582 7.69 -2.54 -11.83
CA GLN A 582 8.69 -2.09 -12.81
C GLN A 582 8.18 -2.21 -14.25
N ARG A 583 7.60 -3.37 -14.61
CA ARG A 583 7.00 -3.61 -15.93
C ARG A 583 5.92 -2.59 -16.28
N GLN A 584 5.08 -2.22 -15.31
CA GLN A 584 3.97 -1.28 -15.52
C GLN A 584 4.43 0.18 -15.63
N VAL A 585 5.41 0.61 -14.84
CA VAL A 585 5.91 1.99 -14.87
C VAL A 585 6.98 2.23 -15.93
N SER A 586 7.66 1.19 -16.40
CA SER A 586 8.77 1.30 -17.37
C SER A 586 8.43 2.13 -18.61
N PRO A 587 7.27 1.94 -19.30
CA PRO A 587 6.92 2.75 -20.47
C PRO A 587 6.87 4.26 -20.19
N MET A 588 6.39 4.65 -18.99
CA MET A 588 6.34 6.05 -18.57
C MET A 588 7.72 6.57 -18.16
N LEU A 589 8.56 5.72 -17.54
CA LEU A 589 9.89 6.11 -17.07
C LEU A 589 10.94 6.25 -18.18
N GLN A 590 10.69 5.69 -19.37
CA GLN A 590 11.58 5.84 -20.53
C GLN A 590 11.72 7.29 -20.99
N GLU A 591 10.69 8.12 -20.75
CA GLU A 591 10.69 9.54 -21.11
C GLU A 591 11.55 10.39 -20.17
N PHE A 592 11.92 9.86 -19.01
CA PHE A 592 12.73 10.57 -18.02
C PHE A 592 14.20 10.21 -18.20
N THR A 593 14.97 11.13 -18.79
CA THR A 593 16.41 10.98 -19.00
C THR A 593 17.18 12.02 -18.19
N PRO A 594 18.17 11.62 -17.37
CA PRO A 594 19.00 12.57 -16.64
C PRO A 594 19.80 13.49 -17.57
N LEU A 595 19.90 14.76 -17.20
CA LEU A 595 20.85 15.70 -17.81
C LEU A 595 22.30 15.27 -17.54
N PRO A 596 23.25 15.60 -18.42
CA PRO A 596 24.68 15.36 -18.18
C PRO A 596 25.15 16.03 -16.89
N SER A 597 25.94 15.33 -16.08
CA SER A 597 26.42 15.84 -14.79
C SER A 597 27.91 16.18 -14.80
N ILE A 598 28.33 16.96 -13.80
CA ILE A 598 29.74 17.16 -13.48
C ILE A 598 30.31 15.85 -12.92
N TYR A 599 31.51 15.45 -13.36
CA TYR A 599 32.25 14.32 -12.82
C TYR A 599 33.72 14.71 -12.58
N TYR A 600 34.12 14.77 -11.31
CA TYR A 600 35.52 14.91 -10.90
C TYR A 600 35.95 13.59 -10.25
N PRO A 601 36.78 12.76 -10.93
CA PRO A 601 37.10 11.40 -10.47
C PRO A 601 37.63 11.31 -9.04
N ASP A 602 38.40 12.31 -8.60
CA ASP A 602 39.05 12.32 -7.29
C ASP A 602 38.09 12.49 -6.09
N PHE A 603 36.83 12.84 -6.33
CA PHE A 603 35.85 13.06 -5.26
C PHE A 603 35.05 11.82 -4.90
N ILE A 604 34.87 10.88 -5.83
CA ILE A 604 34.12 9.63 -5.60
C ILE A 604 35.01 8.41 -5.79
N ALA A 605 34.49 7.22 -5.51
CA ALA A 605 35.30 6.01 -5.67
C ALA A 605 35.71 5.80 -7.13
N ALA A 606 36.98 5.45 -7.38
CA ALA A 606 37.49 5.17 -8.74
C ALA A 606 36.68 4.11 -9.48
N ASN A 607 36.02 3.20 -8.77
CA ASN A 607 35.15 2.15 -9.31
C ASN A 607 33.82 2.65 -9.92
N GLN A 608 33.62 3.97 -9.96
CA GLN A 608 32.50 4.64 -10.62
C GLN A 608 32.84 5.07 -12.06
N CYS A 609 34.10 4.97 -12.51
CA CYS A 609 34.53 5.42 -13.84
C CYS A 609 33.72 4.78 -14.97
N ASP A 610 33.46 3.47 -14.91
CA ASP A 610 32.70 2.74 -15.94
C ASP A 610 31.22 3.15 -16.03
N ARG A 611 30.71 3.88 -15.02
CA ARG A 611 29.33 4.41 -14.98
C ARG A 611 29.24 5.81 -15.59
N ALA A 612 30.36 6.52 -15.72
CA ALA A 612 30.41 7.93 -16.09
C ALA A 612 30.44 8.11 -17.62
N ASP A 613 29.28 8.11 -18.27
CA ASP A 613 29.10 8.26 -19.72
C ASP A 613 28.22 9.47 -20.14
N ASN A 614 27.68 10.20 -19.16
CA ASN A 614 26.78 11.35 -19.36
C ASN A 614 27.34 12.60 -18.65
N LEU A 615 28.38 13.18 -19.25
CA LEU A 615 29.19 14.21 -18.60
C LEU A 615 29.08 15.56 -19.30
N ILE A 616 29.11 16.64 -18.51
CA ILE A 616 29.35 17.99 -19.04
C ILE A 616 30.80 18.05 -19.52
N PRO A 617 31.07 18.55 -20.74
CA PRO A 617 32.41 18.53 -21.31
C PRO A 617 33.33 19.59 -20.69
N GLY A 618 34.62 19.28 -20.65
CA GLY A 618 35.67 20.18 -20.16
C GLY A 618 36.01 19.97 -18.68
N ASP A 619 37.04 20.68 -18.21
CA ASP A 619 37.51 20.61 -16.82
C ASP A 619 37.38 21.96 -16.10
N ASN A 620 36.81 22.97 -16.77
CA ASN A 620 36.67 24.31 -16.22
C ASN A 620 35.46 24.39 -15.27
N LYS A 621 35.72 24.54 -13.98
CA LYS A 621 34.74 24.59 -12.91
C LYS A 621 33.81 25.80 -13.00
N LYS A 622 34.26 26.93 -13.55
CA LYS A 622 33.40 28.11 -13.80
C LYS A 622 32.41 27.83 -14.93
N ASP A 623 32.85 27.18 -16.00
CA ASP A 623 31.97 26.81 -17.10
C ASP A 623 30.94 25.77 -16.63
N HIS A 624 31.37 24.81 -15.80
CA HIS A 624 30.45 23.86 -15.15
C HIS A 624 29.44 24.56 -14.24
N LEU A 625 29.86 25.54 -13.43
CA LEU A 625 28.96 26.34 -12.60
C LEU A 625 27.88 27.02 -13.46
N GLU A 626 28.27 27.72 -14.52
CA GLU A 626 27.31 28.38 -15.40
C GLU A 626 26.41 27.41 -16.16
N HIS A 627 26.91 26.22 -16.51
CA HIS A 627 26.09 25.16 -17.12
C HIS A 627 24.96 24.73 -16.19
N ILE A 628 25.26 24.40 -14.92
CA ILE A 628 24.24 23.99 -13.95
C ILE A 628 23.25 25.12 -13.67
N ARG A 629 23.71 26.38 -13.59
CA ARG A 629 22.81 27.54 -13.46
C ARG A 629 21.85 27.64 -14.64
N ASN A 630 22.35 27.47 -15.86
CA ASN A 630 21.52 27.47 -17.07
C ASN A 630 20.51 26.31 -17.07
N ASP A 631 20.89 25.12 -16.66
CA ASP A 631 19.98 23.97 -16.56
C ASP A 631 18.82 24.24 -15.61
N ILE A 632 19.10 24.84 -14.43
CA ILE A 632 18.06 25.23 -13.46
C ILE A 632 17.09 26.24 -14.08
N ARG A 633 17.60 27.28 -14.77
CA ARG A 633 16.76 28.27 -15.45
C ARG A 633 15.91 27.65 -16.55
N GLN A 634 16.50 26.79 -17.38
CA GLN A 634 15.80 26.13 -18.48
C GLN A 634 14.72 25.19 -17.95
N PHE A 635 15.01 24.38 -16.93
CA PHE A 635 14.03 23.50 -16.31
C PHE A 635 12.87 24.29 -15.69
N LYS A 636 13.17 25.38 -14.98
CA LYS A 636 12.16 26.28 -14.41
C LYS A 636 11.27 26.88 -15.49
N ALA A 637 11.86 27.43 -16.55
CA ALA A 637 11.13 28.08 -17.63
C ALA A 637 10.30 27.09 -18.47
N ALA A 638 10.89 25.97 -18.88
CA ALA A 638 10.24 24.96 -19.73
C ALA A 638 8.98 24.36 -19.07
N ASN A 639 8.98 24.27 -17.74
CA ASN A 639 7.88 23.70 -16.98
C ASN A 639 6.97 24.75 -16.32
N GLN A 640 7.24 26.04 -16.52
CA GLN A 640 6.50 27.17 -15.92
C GLN A 640 6.41 27.04 -14.39
N LEU A 641 7.54 26.78 -13.75
CA LEU A 641 7.62 26.54 -12.32
C LEU A 641 7.79 27.84 -11.54
N ASP A 642 7.08 27.97 -10.44
CA ASP A 642 7.25 29.07 -9.50
C ASP A 642 8.56 28.89 -8.72
N LYS A 643 8.82 27.66 -8.25
CA LYS A 643 9.98 27.28 -7.44
C LYS A 643 10.65 26.02 -7.96
N VAL A 644 11.96 25.93 -7.75
CA VAL A 644 12.76 24.71 -7.93
C VAL A 644 13.37 24.39 -6.58
N ILE A 645 13.54 23.11 -6.28
CA ILE A 645 14.31 22.61 -5.14
C ILE A 645 15.28 21.58 -5.68
N VAL A 646 16.54 21.69 -5.29
CA VAL A 646 17.58 20.75 -5.70
C VAL A 646 17.99 19.87 -4.51
N VAL A 647 18.03 18.56 -4.73
CA VAL A 647 18.47 17.58 -3.72
C VAL A 647 19.63 16.77 -4.28
N TRP A 648 20.75 16.77 -3.56
CA TRP A 648 21.86 15.85 -3.81
C TRP A 648 21.51 14.47 -3.27
N THR A 649 21.38 13.50 -4.18
CA THR A 649 21.25 12.07 -3.84
C THR A 649 22.23 11.21 -4.65
N ALA A 650 23.31 11.82 -5.15
CA ALA A 650 24.37 11.14 -5.87
C ALA A 650 25.33 10.43 -4.91
N ASN A 651 26.34 9.78 -5.49
CA ASN A 651 27.43 9.13 -4.76
C ASN A 651 27.96 9.99 -3.61
N THR A 652 28.28 9.33 -2.49
CA THR A 652 28.99 9.98 -1.39
C THR A 652 30.37 10.41 -1.88
N GLU A 653 30.69 11.69 -1.72
CA GLU A 653 32.02 12.22 -2.01
C GLU A 653 32.93 12.11 -0.78
N ARG A 654 34.25 12.22 -0.99
CA ARG A 654 35.19 12.50 0.11
C ARG A 654 34.93 13.89 0.68
N TYR A 655 35.45 14.16 1.88
CA TYR A 655 35.47 15.53 2.40
C TYR A 655 36.42 16.41 1.59
N SER A 656 36.02 17.67 1.41
CA SER A 656 36.91 18.74 0.98
C SER A 656 37.63 19.32 2.19
N GLU A 657 38.90 19.68 2.04
CA GLU A 657 39.64 20.39 3.09
C GLU A 657 39.11 21.83 3.22
N ILE A 658 38.98 22.32 4.46
CA ILE A 658 38.64 23.72 4.73
C ILE A 658 39.95 24.50 4.79
N ILE A 659 40.19 25.35 3.80
CA ILE A 659 41.46 26.05 3.60
C ILE A 659 41.20 27.58 3.61
N PRO A 660 41.83 28.32 4.54
CA PRO A 660 41.77 29.78 4.56
C PRO A 660 42.21 30.40 3.23
N GLY A 661 41.46 31.38 2.71
CA GLY A 661 41.71 31.99 1.41
C GLY A 661 41.18 31.20 0.21
N VAL A 662 40.55 30.04 0.42
CA VAL A 662 40.02 29.18 -0.66
C VAL A 662 38.53 28.96 -0.51
N ASN A 663 38.04 28.40 0.59
CA ASN A 663 36.63 28.03 0.77
C ASN A 663 36.08 28.42 2.15
N ASP A 664 36.76 29.34 2.82
CA ASP A 664 36.44 29.91 4.13
C ASP A 664 35.46 31.08 4.04
N THR A 665 35.40 31.79 2.90
CA THR A 665 34.46 32.90 2.67
C THR A 665 33.75 32.79 1.32
N ALA A 666 32.62 33.48 1.19
CA ALA A 666 31.82 33.50 -0.03
C ALA A 666 32.61 34.04 -1.25
N ASP A 667 33.44 35.06 -1.05
CA ASP A 667 34.26 35.62 -2.14
C ASP A 667 35.42 34.67 -2.52
N ASN A 668 36.03 34.02 -1.52
CA ASN A 668 37.12 33.09 -1.75
C ASN A 668 36.63 31.83 -2.48
N ILE A 669 35.48 31.27 -2.11
CA ILE A 669 34.97 30.05 -2.74
C ILE A 669 34.59 30.28 -4.20
N LEU A 670 34.00 31.44 -4.53
CA LEU A 670 33.71 31.82 -5.91
C LEU A 670 35.01 32.00 -6.72
N LYS A 671 36.02 32.67 -6.14
CA LYS A 671 37.34 32.80 -6.77
C LYS A 671 38.02 31.44 -6.98
N ALA A 672 37.90 30.52 -6.02
CA ALA A 672 38.44 29.17 -6.12
C ALA A 672 37.79 28.36 -7.26
N VAL A 673 36.50 28.56 -7.53
CA VAL A 673 35.83 28.02 -8.73
C VAL A 673 36.47 28.58 -10.00
N GLU A 674 36.68 29.91 -10.08
CA GLU A 674 37.31 30.53 -11.27
C GLU A 674 38.75 30.03 -11.51
N GLN A 675 39.45 29.69 -10.43
CA GLN A 675 40.83 29.19 -10.46
C GLN A 675 40.94 27.66 -10.63
N ASN A 676 39.82 26.95 -10.80
CA ASN A 676 39.78 25.49 -10.89
C ASN A 676 40.40 24.78 -9.68
N HIS A 677 40.27 25.34 -8.48
CA HIS A 677 40.93 24.81 -7.29
C HIS A 677 40.52 23.35 -7.00
N PRO A 678 41.46 22.44 -6.68
CA PRO A 678 41.19 21.00 -6.54
C PRO A 678 40.14 20.68 -5.46
N GLU A 679 40.12 21.41 -4.34
CA GLU A 679 39.16 21.22 -3.24
C GLU A 679 37.73 21.77 -3.49
N ILE A 680 37.41 22.13 -4.73
CA ILE A 680 36.03 22.45 -5.13
C ILE A 680 35.38 21.19 -5.69
N ALA A 681 34.50 20.57 -4.90
CA ALA A 681 33.80 19.35 -5.29
C ALA A 681 32.69 19.62 -6.33
N PRO A 682 32.22 18.58 -7.07
CA PRO A 682 30.99 18.68 -7.84
C PRO A 682 29.80 19.16 -7.00
N SER A 683 29.60 18.59 -5.79
CA SER A 683 28.54 19.03 -4.88
C SER A 683 28.62 20.51 -4.51
N THR A 684 29.83 21.05 -4.32
CA THR A 684 30.06 22.47 -4.09
C THR A 684 29.58 23.31 -5.29
N ILE A 685 29.88 22.90 -6.52
CA ILE A 685 29.41 23.63 -7.71
C ILE A 685 27.89 23.62 -7.80
N PHE A 686 27.23 22.49 -7.54
CA PHE A 686 25.77 22.43 -7.51
C PHE A 686 25.17 23.33 -6.43
N ALA A 687 25.72 23.33 -5.22
CA ALA A 687 25.26 24.20 -4.13
C ALA A 687 25.39 25.68 -4.51
N LEU A 688 26.56 26.09 -5.02
CA LEU A 688 26.81 27.46 -5.48
C LEU A 688 25.88 27.85 -6.64
N ALA A 689 25.65 26.96 -7.61
CA ALA A 689 24.71 27.21 -8.71
C ALA A 689 23.29 27.47 -8.19
N CYS A 690 22.83 26.65 -7.25
CA CYS A 690 21.50 26.80 -6.64
C CYS A 690 21.37 28.12 -5.88
N ILE A 691 22.38 28.48 -5.07
CA ILE A 691 22.41 29.74 -4.32
C ILE A 691 22.35 30.94 -5.28
N LEU A 692 23.16 30.92 -6.35
CA LEU A 692 23.19 32.00 -7.36
C LEU A 692 21.91 32.05 -8.22
N GLU A 693 21.14 30.96 -8.31
CA GLU A 693 19.81 30.90 -8.93
C GLU A 693 18.65 31.06 -7.95
N LYS A 694 18.92 31.48 -6.71
CA LYS A 694 17.90 31.69 -5.67
C LYS A 694 17.02 30.45 -5.44
N THR A 695 17.64 29.28 -5.50
CA THR A 695 17.00 27.98 -5.47
C THR A 695 17.52 27.19 -4.27
N PRO A 696 16.64 26.66 -3.39
CA PRO A 696 17.10 25.87 -2.25
C PRO A 696 17.89 24.62 -2.65
N PHE A 697 18.93 24.31 -1.87
CA PHE A 697 19.78 23.12 -2.08
C PHE A 697 19.88 22.26 -0.83
N ILE A 698 19.61 20.96 -0.98
CA ILE A 698 19.62 20.00 0.11
C ILE A 698 20.67 18.92 -0.15
N ASN A 699 21.59 18.73 0.77
CA ASN A 699 22.59 17.68 0.70
C ASN A 699 22.11 16.39 1.41
N GLY A 700 21.75 15.38 0.61
CA GLY A 700 21.34 14.06 1.10
C GLY A 700 22.48 13.10 1.40
N SER A 701 23.73 13.52 1.19
CA SER A 701 24.95 12.70 1.36
C SER A 701 25.87 13.30 2.44
N PRO A 702 26.87 12.56 2.94
CA PRO A 702 27.60 12.96 4.16
C PRO A 702 28.80 13.87 3.93
N GLN A 703 29.21 14.13 2.68
CA GLN A 703 30.32 15.04 2.42
C GLN A 703 30.00 16.46 2.90
N ASN A 704 31.03 17.20 3.30
CA ASN A 704 30.94 18.57 3.79
C ASN A 704 30.77 19.60 2.66
N THR A 705 29.71 19.45 1.85
CA THR A 705 29.38 20.37 0.75
C THR A 705 29.32 21.83 1.23
N PHE A 706 28.74 22.04 2.41
CA PHE A 706 28.54 23.34 3.05
C PHE A 706 29.77 23.79 3.85
N VAL A 707 30.88 23.98 3.17
CA VAL A 707 32.05 24.67 3.73
C VAL A 707 31.69 26.13 4.10
N PRO A 708 32.45 26.80 4.99
CA PRO A 708 32.07 28.11 5.51
C PRO A 708 31.74 29.15 4.44
N GLY A 709 32.50 29.20 3.33
CA GLY A 709 32.21 30.12 2.24
C GLY A 709 30.91 29.82 1.49
N CYS A 710 30.48 28.56 1.45
CA CYS A 710 29.17 28.18 0.88
C CYS A 710 28.02 28.63 1.79
N ILE A 711 28.18 28.51 3.12
CA ILE A 711 27.19 28.97 4.10
C ILE A 711 27.08 30.49 4.04
N GLU A 712 28.21 31.21 4.06
CA GLU A 712 28.23 32.67 3.95
C GLU A 712 27.58 33.15 2.65
N LEU A 713 27.79 32.44 1.52
CA LEU A 713 27.13 32.80 0.27
C LEU A 713 25.61 32.58 0.33
N ALA A 714 25.15 31.49 0.94
CA ALA A 714 23.72 31.23 1.13
C ALA A 714 23.06 32.32 1.98
N GLU A 715 23.71 32.73 3.07
CA GLU A 715 23.28 33.84 3.93
C GLU A 715 23.23 35.17 3.17
N ARG A 716 24.28 35.50 2.43
CA ARG A 716 24.40 36.71 1.61
C ARG A 716 23.31 36.80 0.54
N GLU A 717 22.96 35.66 -0.05
CA GLU A 717 21.98 35.57 -1.13
C GLU A 717 20.55 35.26 -0.62
N HIS A 718 20.37 35.05 0.68
CA HIS A 718 19.12 34.68 1.34
C HIS A 718 18.46 33.41 0.74
N VAL A 719 19.25 32.34 0.61
CA VAL A 719 18.81 31.07 0.02
C VAL A 719 18.94 29.94 1.02
N TYR A 720 17.88 29.11 1.11
CA TYR A 720 17.90 27.98 2.01
C TYR A 720 18.83 26.86 1.57
N ILE A 721 19.63 26.39 2.53
CA ILE A 721 20.44 25.18 2.45
C ILE A 721 20.08 24.24 3.59
N GLY A 722 20.22 22.93 3.37
CA GLY A 722 19.96 21.92 4.38
C GLY A 722 20.74 20.63 4.13
N GLY A 723 21.10 19.94 5.20
CA GLY A 723 21.93 18.73 5.14
C GLY A 723 22.36 18.32 6.55
N ASP A 724 23.15 17.28 6.77
CA ASP A 724 23.74 16.38 5.79
C ASP A 724 23.34 14.91 6.06
N ASP A 725 23.35 14.11 4.98
CA ASP A 725 23.15 12.66 4.94
C ASP A 725 21.77 12.16 5.40
N PHE A 726 21.03 11.45 4.55
CA PHE A 726 19.68 10.97 4.92
C PHE A 726 19.65 10.11 6.19
N LYS A 727 18.89 10.48 7.22
CA LYS A 727 18.67 9.69 8.44
C LYS A 727 17.64 8.58 8.18
N SER A 728 18.07 7.56 7.45
CA SER A 728 17.31 6.32 7.21
C SER A 728 17.52 5.28 8.33
N GLY A 729 16.89 4.10 8.17
CA GLY A 729 17.08 2.84 8.91
C GLY A 729 17.84 2.89 10.24
N GLN A 730 19.13 2.49 10.20
CA GLN A 730 19.95 2.26 11.41
C GLN A 730 20.13 3.52 12.26
N THR A 731 20.58 4.63 11.67
CA THR A 731 20.87 5.85 12.43
C THR A 731 19.59 6.46 13.01
N LYS A 732 18.46 6.34 12.31
CA LYS A 732 17.15 6.75 12.83
C LYS A 732 16.78 5.97 14.09
N VAL A 733 16.95 4.65 14.09
CA VAL A 733 16.72 3.80 15.28
C VAL A 733 17.71 4.16 16.41
N LYS A 734 19.00 4.32 16.10
CA LYS A 734 20.02 4.71 17.08
C LYS A 734 19.66 6.01 17.80
N SER A 735 19.23 7.04 17.06
CA SER A 735 18.84 8.34 17.63
C SER A 735 17.59 8.28 18.52
N VAL A 736 16.77 7.23 18.42
CA VAL A 736 15.66 6.98 19.36
C VAL A 736 16.14 6.18 20.57
N LEU A 737 16.93 5.13 20.33
CA LEU A 737 17.33 4.21 21.38
C LEU A 737 18.28 4.84 22.39
N VAL A 738 19.26 5.63 21.92
CA VAL A 738 20.21 6.30 22.81
C VAL A 738 19.51 7.37 23.66
N ASP A 739 18.61 8.16 23.06
CA ASP A 739 17.77 9.12 23.79
C ASP A 739 16.91 8.40 24.85
N PHE A 740 16.29 7.27 24.51
CA PHE A 740 15.55 6.45 25.48
C PHE A 740 16.43 5.96 26.64
N LEU A 741 17.59 5.33 26.35
CA LEU A 741 18.45 4.74 27.37
C LEU A 741 18.98 5.81 28.34
N VAL A 742 19.51 6.92 27.81
CA VAL A 742 20.06 8.00 28.64
C VAL A 742 18.98 8.67 29.49
N ASN A 743 17.80 8.95 28.93
CA ASN A 743 16.69 9.52 29.69
C ASN A 743 16.11 8.55 30.73
N ALA A 744 16.28 7.24 30.54
CA ALA A 744 15.92 6.23 31.53
C ALA A 744 16.98 6.05 32.64
N GLY A 745 18.08 6.83 32.62
CA GLY A 745 19.18 6.70 33.58
C GLY A 745 20.06 5.47 33.36
N ILE A 746 20.03 4.89 32.16
CA ILE A 746 20.87 3.77 31.74
C ILE A 746 22.06 4.35 30.99
N LYS A 747 23.28 3.88 31.29
CA LYS A 747 24.51 4.42 30.70
C LYS A 747 25.02 3.53 29.57
N PRO A 748 24.77 3.85 28.29
CA PRO A 748 25.51 3.24 27.19
C PRO A 748 27.02 3.39 27.40
N ILE A 749 27.75 2.28 27.38
CA ILE A 749 29.21 2.26 27.46
C ILE A 749 29.86 1.72 26.19
N SER A 750 29.10 1.00 25.34
CA SER A 750 29.54 0.57 24.02
C SER A 750 28.39 0.55 23.03
N ILE A 751 28.64 1.04 21.81
CA ILE A 751 27.73 1.05 20.67
C ILE A 751 28.53 0.55 19.46
N THR A 752 28.20 -0.63 18.96
CA THR A 752 28.85 -1.23 17.77
C THR A 752 27.83 -1.32 16.65
N SER A 753 28.05 -0.59 15.56
CA SER A 753 27.13 -0.48 14.42
C SER A 753 27.74 -1.04 13.14
N TYR A 754 27.43 -2.29 12.82
CA TYR A 754 27.82 -2.95 11.58
C TYR A 754 26.77 -2.79 10.50
N ASN A 755 27.22 -2.65 9.26
CA ASN A 755 26.36 -2.54 8.08
C ASN A 755 26.98 -3.29 6.91
N HIS A 756 26.13 -3.95 6.10
CA HIS A 756 26.53 -4.36 4.76
C HIS A 756 25.38 -4.21 3.76
N LEU A 757 25.74 -3.85 2.53
CA LEU A 757 24.84 -3.58 1.42
C LEU A 757 25.54 -3.84 0.07
N GLY A 758 24.76 -4.18 -0.96
CA GLY A 758 25.24 -4.63 -2.26
C GLY A 758 24.92 -3.72 -3.45
N ASN A 759 24.22 -2.62 -3.20
CA ASN A 759 23.90 -1.59 -4.19
C ASN A 759 25.11 -0.69 -4.52
N ASN A 760 24.90 0.30 -5.41
CA ASN A 760 25.98 1.20 -5.83
C ASN A 760 26.49 2.10 -4.70
N ASP A 761 25.66 2.43 -3.70
CA ASP A 761 26.12 3.17 -2.51
C ASP A 761 27.16 2.34 -1.75
N GLY A 762 26.87 1.07 -1.47
CA GLY A 762 27.84 0.14 -0.88
C GLY A 762 29.12 -0.01 -1.71
N LYS A 763 29.00 -0.07 -3.04
CA LYS A 763 30.15 -0.16 -3.96
C LYS A 763 31.03 1.09 -3.85
N ASN A 764 30.43 2.28 -3.81
CA ASN A 764 31.15 3.55 -3.64
C ASN A 764 31.80 3.67 -2.25
N LEU A 765 31.07 3.33 -1.20
CA LEU A 765 31.53 3.35 0.19
C LEU A 765 32.57 2.26 0.52
N SER A 766 32.90 1.38 -0.43
CA SER A 766 34.03 0.46 -0.27
C SER A 766 35.39 1.16 -0.29
N ALA A 767 35.46 2.38 -0.84
CA ALA A 767 36.65 3.21 -0.85
C ALA A 767 36.80 3.96 0.50
N PRO A 768 38.02 4.00 1.10
CA PRO A 768 38.22 4.55 2.44
C PRO A 768 37.81 6.02 2.62
N GLN A 769 38.08 6.88 1.63
CA GLN A 769 37.78 8.31 1.74
C GLN A 769 36.27 8.59 1.73
N GLN A 770 35.51 7.86 0.91
CA GLN A 770 34.05 7.95 0.86
C GLN A 770 33.42 7.30 2.11
N PHE A 771 33.99 6.19 2.60
CA PHE A 771 33.59 5.60 3.88
C PHE A 771 33.77 6.59 5.04
N ARG A 772 34.90 7.32 5.08
CA ARG A 772 35.20 8.27 6.16
C ARG A 772 34.13 9.35 6.30
N SER A 773 33.61 9.89 5.19
CA SER A 773 32.50 10.83 5.21
C SER A 773 31.27 10.25 5.94
N LYS A 774 30.90 9.00 5.61
CA LYS A 774 29.75 8.30 6.21
C LYS A 774 30.00 7.85 7.65
N GLU A 775 31.25 7.57 8.00
CA GLU A 775 31.66 7.23 9.37
C GLU A 775 31.42 8.43 10.29
N ILE A 776 31.89 9.62 9.90
CA ILE A 776 31.72 10.86 10.68
C ILE A 776 30.24 11.14 10.96
N SER A 777 29.39 11.16 9.92
CA SER A 777 27.95 11.48 10.06
C SER A 777 27.17 10.46 10.91
N LYS A 778 27.63 9.21 10.98
CA LYS A 778 26.97 8.17 11.78
C LYS A 778 27.47 8.11 13.23
N SER A 779 28.66 8.62 13.50
CA SER A 779 29.25 8.66 14.85
C SER A 779 28.69 9.80 15.68
N SER A 780 28.56 11.00 15.10
CA SER A 780 28.17 12.21 15.84
C SER A 780 26.76 12.22 16.44
N VAL A 781 25.91 11.27 16.05
CA VAL A 781 24.48 11.24 16.40
C VAL A 781 24.20 10.97 17.89
N VAL A 782 25.22 10.61 18.68
CA VAL A 782 25.07 10.32 20.11
C VAL A 782 25.64 11.41 21.02
N ASP A 783 26.39 12.36 20.46
CA ASP A 783 27.23 13.30 21.22
C ASP A 783 26.40 14.23 22.11
N ASP A 784 25.29 14.74 21.61
CA ASP A 784 24.38 15.64 22.35
C ASP A 784 23.70 14.92 23.52
N MET A 785 23.37 13.63 23.38
CA MET A 785 22.76 12.86 24.47
C MET A 785 23.75 12.49 25.55
N VAL A 786 25.00 12.18 25.18
CA VAL A 786 26.10 11.96 26.13
C VAL A 786 26.37 13.25 26.93
N ALA A 787 26.48 14.39 26.23
CA ALA A 787 26.71 15.69 26.86
C ALA A 787 25.56 16.14 27.78
N ALA A 788 24.33 15.73 27.48
CA ALA A 788 23.15 16.11 28.26
C ALA A 788 23.07 15.49 29.66
N ASN A 789 23.85 14.44 29.97
CA ASN A 789 23.75 13.71 31.24
C ASN A 789 25.10 13.56 31.96
N GLN A 790 25.44 14.57 32.76
CA GLN A 790 26.68 14.61 33.56
C GLN A 790 26.68 13.65 34.78
N ILE A 791 25.54 13.02 35.09
CA ILE A 791 25.46 11.99 36.15
C ILE A 791 26.01 10.66 35.61
N LEU A 792 25.67 10.32 34.36
CA LEU A 792 26.12 9.09 33.72
C LEU A 792 27.53 9.25 33.13
N TYR A 793 27.83 10.40 32.52
CA TYR A 793 29.09 10.65 31.83
C TYR A 793 29.87 11.79 32.47
N LYS A 794 31.16 11.56 32.75
CA LYS A 794 32.08 12.63 33.13
C LYS A 794 32.33 13.58 31.96
N PRO A 795 32.81 14.82 32.19
CA PRO A 795 33.22 15.71 31.11
C PRO A 795 34.21 15.03 30.15
N GLY A 796 33.84 14.95 28.87
CA GLY A 796 34.63 14.30 27.82
C GLY A 796 34.59 12.76 27.80
N GLU A 797 33.77 12.13 28.65
CA GLU A 797 33.55 10.68 28.61
C GLU A 797 32.52 10.35 27.53
N HIS A 798 32.85 9.38 26.67
CA HIS A 798 31.98 8.87 25.61
C HIS A 798 31.94 7.34 25.66
N PRO A 799 30.84 6.70 25.21
CA PRO A 799 30.84 5.26 24.99
C PRO A 799 31.83 4.88 23.88
N ASP A 800 32.35 3.66 23.93
CA ASP A 800 33.05 3.09 22.77
C ASP A 800 32.08 3.06 21.59
N HIS A 801 32.40 3.76 20.49
CA HIS A 801 31.51 3.84 19.33
C HIS A 801 32.23 3.40 18.05
N VAL A 802 31.79 2.27 17.49
CA VAL A 802 32.41 1.67 16.29
C VAL A 802 31.40 1.59 15.16
N ILE A 803 31.81 1.98 13.96
CA ILE A 803 30.97 1.97 12.76
C ILE A 803 31.68 1.20 11.66
N VAL A 804 30.96 0.25 11.06
CA VAL A 804 31.48 -0.56 9.96
C VAL A 804 30.47 -0.57 8.82
N ILE A 805 30.95 -0.39 7.60
CA ILE A 805 30.20 -0.57 6.36
C ILE A 805 31.00 -1.48 5.45
N LYS A 806 30.38 -2.54 4.93
CA LYS A 806 30.99 -3.47 3.98
C LYS A 806 30.15 -3.61 2.72
N TYR A 807 30.83 -3.69 1.58
CA TYR A 807 30.20 -4.00 0.31
C TYR A 807 29.99 -5.50 0.18
N VAL A 808 28.73 -5.93 0.08
CA VAL A 808 28.32 -7.33 -0.08
C VAL A 808 27.29 -7.40 -1.20
N PRO A 809 27.71 -7.64 -2.47
CA PRO A 809 26.84 -7.54 -3.64
C PRO A 809 25.53 -8.35 -3.53
N ALA A 810 25.58 -9.52 -2.90
CA ALA A 810 24.48 -10.48 -2.84
C ALA A 810 23.21 -9.96 -2.16
N VAL A 811 23.29 -8.92 -1.31
CA VAL A 811 22.11 -8.36 -0.63
C VAL A 811 21.45 -7.20 -1.41
N GLY A 812 22.04 -6.76 -2.52
CA GLY A 812 21.50 -5.66 -3.33
C GLY A 812 21.21 -4.41 -2.50
N ASP A 813 20.02 -3.82 -2.69
CA ASP A 813 19.54 -2.66 -1.91
C ASP A 813 19.09 -2.99 -0.48
N SER A 814 18.92 -4.28 -0.18
CA SER A 814 18.45 -4.81 1.12
C SER A 814 19.58 -4.81 2.16
N LYS A 815 19.99 -3.60 2.54
CA LYS A 815 21.01 -3.33 3.54
C LYS A 815 20.69 -4.04 4.86
N ARG A 816 21.70 -4.69 5.45
CA ARG A 816 21.62 -5.29 6.78
C ARG A 816 22.38 -4.45 7.78
N ALA A 817 21.71 -4.07 8.86
CA ALA A 817 22.28 -3.38 10.01
C ALA A 817 22.27 -4.30 11.21
N LEU A 818 23.43 -4.41 11.87
CA LEU A 818 23.60 -5.15 13.11
C LEU A 818 24.17 -4.20 14.13
N ASP A 819 23.42 -3.94 15.19
CA ASP A 819 23.83 -3.02 16.24
C ASP A 819 23.84 -3.74 17.58
N GLU A 820 24.85 -3.48 18.39
CA GLU A 820 24.89 -3.91 19.78
C GLU A 820 25.10 -2.70 20.69
N TYR A 821 24.24 -2.58 21.69
CA TYR A 821 24.28 -1.54 22.72
C TYR A 821 24.55 -2.22 24.04
N VAL A 822 25.73 -1.99 24.61
CA VAL A 822 26.08 -2.44 25.96
C VAL A 822 26.00 -1.24 26.89
N SER A 823 25.24 -1.39 27.97
CA SER A 823 25.02 -0.33 28.95
C SER A 823 25.30 -0.82 30.37
N GLU A 824 25.79 0.07 31.21
CA GLU A 824 25.81 -0.11 32.66
C GLU A 824 24.45 0.27 33.26
N ILE A 825 24.00 -0.53 34.21
CA ILE A 825 22.75 -0.33 34.97
C ILE A 825 23.05 -0.41 36.48
N PHE A 826 21.99 -0.36 37.29
CA PHE A 826 22.07 -0.35 38.75
C PHE A 826 23.05 -1.40 39.32
N MET A 827 23.86 -0.98 40.29
CA MET A 827 24.82 -1.81 41.04
C MET A 827 25.88 -2.51 40.16
N GLY A 828 26.31 -1.88 39.07
CA GLY A 828 27.33 -2.44 38.17
C GLY A 828 26.82 -3.57 37.27
N GLY A 829 25.50 -3.77 37.23
CA GLY A 829 24.87 -4.67 36.27
C GLY A 829 25.08 -4.20 34.83
N LYS A 830 24.90 -5.12 33.87
CA LYS A 830 24.95 -4.80 32.44
C LYS A 830 23.63 -5.10 31.76
N ASN A 831 23.27 -4.24 30.81
CA ASN A 831 22.21 -4.48 29.85
C ASN A 831 22.83 -4.55 28.45
N THR A 832 22.45 -5.55 27.66
CA THR A 832 22.90 -5.69 26.27
C THR A 832 21.69 -5.80 25.37
N ILE A 833 21.62 -4.94 24.36
CA ILE A 833 20.59 -4.96 23.32
C ILE A 833 21.28 -5.22 21.98
N SER A 834 20.99 -6.37 21.38
CA SER A 834 21.44 -6.71 20.02
C SER A 834 20.27 -6.55 19.06
N LEU A 835 20.45 -5.73 18.02
CA LEU A 835 19.44 -5.42 17.01
C LEU A 835 19.90 -5.91 15.65
N TYR A 836 19.01 -6.60 14.95
CA TYR A 836 19.17 -6.94 13.55
C TYR A 836 18.08 -6.23 12.74
N ASN A 837 18.48 -5.36 11.83
CA ASN A 837 17.56 -4.57 11.02
C ASN A 837 17.81 -4.82 9.52
N THR A 838 16.76 -5.26 8.81
CA THR A 838 16.76 -5.35 7.35
C THR A 838 16.12 -4.09 6.80
N CYS A 839 16.91 -3.31 6.07
CA CYS A 839 16.52 -2.03 5.51
C CYS A 839 16.58 -2.11 3.99
N GLU A 840 15.42 -2.05 3.32
CA GLU A 840 15.40 -1.71 1.90
C GLU A 840 15.74 -0.21 1.78
N ASP A 841 17.02 0.09 1.55
CA ASP A 841 17.59 1.41 1.87
C ASP A 841 16.94 2.51 1.02
N SER A 842 16.70 2.24 -0.26
CA SER A 842 16.04 3.18 -1.18
C SER A 842 14.57 3.40 -0.85
N LEU A 843 13.86 2.38 -0.37
CA LEU A 843 12.46 2.53 0.08
C LEU A 843 12.34 3.31 1.39
N LEU A 844 13.40 3.34 2.21
CA LEU A 844 13.48 4.19 3.40
C LEU A 844 13.99 5.60 3.09
N ALA A 845 14.87 5.78 2.10
CA ALA A 845 15.45 7.08 1.74
C ALA A 845 14.53 7.92 0.85
N SER A 846 13.84 7.31 -0.12
CA SER A 846 13.01 8.05 -1.09
C SER A 846 11.91 8.90 -0.43
N PRO A 847 11.19 8.43 0.61
CA PRO A 847 10.22 9.27 1.32
C PRO A 847 10.86 10.43 2.09
N LEU A 848 12.13 10.31 2.53
CA LEU A 848 12.83 11.40 3.18
C LEU A 848 13.17 12.52 2.19
N ILE A 849 13.49 12.18 0.94
CA ILE A 849 13.70 13.18 -0.13
C ILE A 849 12.42 13.99 -0.36
N LEU A 850 11.25 13.32 -0.35
CA LEU A 850 9.94 13.99 -0.43
C LEU A 850 9.74 14.96 0.74
N ASP A 851 9.93 14.47 1.96
CA ASP A 851 9.74 15.29 3.17
C ASP A 851 10.67 16.51 3.16
N LEU A 852 11.94 16.32 2.80
CA LEU A 852 12.94 17.37 2.68
C LEU A 852 12.50 18.45 1.67
N ALA A 853 12.07 18.04 0.47
CA ALA A 853 11.63 18.97 -0.55
C ALA A 853 10.34 19.72 -0.13
N ILE A 854 9.35 19.02 0.40
CA ILE A 854 8.05 19.61 0.76
C ILE A 854 8.19 20.57 1.94
N ILE A 855 8.97 20.23 2.96
CA ILE A 855 9.20 21.11 4.11
C ILE A 855 10.04 22.32 3.69
N THR A 856 11.06 22.12 2.86
CA THR A 856 11.86 23.25 2.34
C THR A 856 11.00 24.21 1.53
N GLU A 857 10.10 23.70 0.68
CA GLU A 857 9.12 24.54 0.00
C GLU A 857 8.28 25.34 1.00
N LEU A 858 7.67 24.66 1.98
CA LEU A 858 6.83 25.33 2.97
C LEU A 858 7.60 26.43 3.70
N MET A 859 8.85 26.20 4.10
CA MET A 859 9.70 27.21 4.75
C MET A 859 9.95 28.44 3.88
N THR A 860 9.94 28.32 2.55
CA THR A 860 10.02 29.49 1.63
C THR A 860 8.74 30.32 1.58
N ARG A 861 7.67 29.89 2.26
CA ARG A 861 6.41 30.64 2.40
C ARG A 861 6.15 31.13 3.81
N ILE A 862 7.01 30.78 4.77
CA ILE A 862 6.87 31.19 6.17
C ILE A 862 7.90 32.28 6.45
N GLU A 863 7.39 33.45 6.80
CA GLU A 863 8.17 34.58 7.29
C GLU A 863 7.83 34.82 8.77
N TYR A 864 8.70 35.52 9.48
CA TYR A 864 8.43 35.95 10.84
C TYR A 864 8.86 37.40 11.06
N ARG A 865 8.32 38.01 12.12
CA ARG A 865 8.90 39.19 12.74
C ARG A 865 8.85 39.04 14.26
N ALA A 866 9.89 39.51 14.93
CA ALA A 866 9.95 39.54 16.39
C ALA A 866 9.62 40.95 16.91
N ASP A 867 9.48 41.09 18.23
CA ASP A 867 9.37 42.39 18.89
C ASP A 867 10.50 43.34 18.43
N GLY A 868 10.13 44.54 17.99
CA GLY A 868 11.06 45.55 17.48
C GLY A 868 11.38 45.45 15.99
N MET A 869 10.93 44.40 15.28
CA MET A 869 11.07 44.30 13.83
C MET A 869 9.87 44.94 13.11
N ALA A 870 10.15 45.80 12.12
CA ALA A 870 9.11 46.45 11.32
C ALA A 870 8.54 45.50 10.24
N GLU A 871 9.41 44.76 9.57
CA GLU A 871 9.11 43.92 8.41
C GLU A 871 9.15 42.43 8.75
N PHE A 872 8.41 41.64 7.97
CA PHE A 872 8.52 40.19 7.98
C PHE A 872 9.77 39.78 7.20
N VAL A 873 10.53 38.84 7.74
CA VAL A 873 11.76 38.32 7.13
C VAL A 873 11.71 36.79 7.05
N PRO A 874 12.44 36.18 6.11
CA PRO A 874 12.63 34.73 6.09
C PRO A 874 13.45 34.26 7.31
N PHE A 875 13.48 32.94 7.52
CA PHE A 875 14.35 32.33 8.52
C PHE A 875 15.81 32.33 8.08
N ASP A 876 16.69 31.89 8.99
CA ASP A 876 18.09 31.64 8.69
C ASP A 876 18.25 30.74 7.45
N SER A 877 19.31 30.98 6.68
CA SER A 877 19.58 30.23 5.45
C SER A 877 19.84 28.75 5.72
N VAL A 878 20.28 28.37 6.92
CA VAL A 878 20.43 26.98 7.33
C VAL A 878 19.13 26.45 7.94
N LEU A 879 18.43 25.59 7.20
CA LEU A 879 17.14 25.00 7.63
C LEU A 879 17.31 23.81 8.59
N SER A 880 17.64 24.10 9.84
CA SER A 880 17.75 23.08 10.90
C SER A 880 16.44 22.36 11.22
N ILE A 881 15.27 22.89 10.81
CA ILE A 881 13.98 22.16 10.91
C ILE A 881 13.98 20.83 10.14
N LEU A 882 14.86 20.68 9.15
CA LEU A 882 15.02 19.45 8.36
C LEU A 882 15.75 18.31 9.11
N SER A 883 16.26 18.58 10.31
CA SER A 883 17.12 17.66 11.08
C SER A 883 16.53 16.26 11.32
N PHE A 884 15.20 16.13 11.35
CA PHE A 884 14.52 14.83 11.49
C PHE A 884 14.86 13.85 10.36
N MET A 885 15.14 14.37 9.16
CA MET A 885 15.46 13.59 7.97
C MET A 885 16.97 13.44 7.75
N LEU A 886 17.84 14.01 8.59
CA LEU A 886 19.28 14.18 8.33
C LEU A 886 20.14 13.68 9.50
N LYS A 887 21.25 12.98 9.20
CA LYS A 887 22.09 12.28 10.19
C LYS A 887 23.00 13.23 10.94
N ALA A 888 23.62 14.16 10.21
CA ALA A 888 24.51 15.18 10.74
C ALA A 888 23.91 16.54 10.39
N PRO A 889 22.92 17.01 11.16
CA PRO A 889 22.20 18.23 10.79
C PRO A 889 23.13 19.45 10.76
N LEU A 890 23.10 20.17 9.64
CA LEU A 890 23.64 21.51 9.53
C LEU A 890 22.75 22.44 10.37
N VAL A 891 23.39 23.28 11.18
CA VAL A 891 22.73 24.24 12.05
C VAL A 891 23.35 25.62 11.87
N PRO A 892 22.60 26.71 12.13
CA PRO A 892 23.15 28.06 12.07
C PRO A 892 24.43 28.19 12.92
N PRO A 893 25.43 28.98 12.48
CA PRO A 893 26.69 29.13 13.20
C PRO A 893 26.49 29.48 14.69
N GLY A 894 27.15 28.74 15.58
CA GLY A 894 27.08 28.97 17.02
C GLY A 894 25.85 28.37 17.73
N THR A 895 24.98 27.65 17.01
CA THR A 895 23.83 26.96 17.60
C THR A 895 24.11 25.46 17.84
N PRO A 896 23.47 24.82 18.85
CA PRO A 896 23.71 23.41 19.15
C PRO A 896 23.04 22.48 18.13
N VAL A 897 23.71 21.36 17.84
CA VAL A 897 23.13 20.24 17.09
C VAL A 897 22.28 19.39 18.03
N VAL A 898 21.04 19.07 17.62
CA VAL A 898 20.15 18.14 18.34
C VAL A 898 19.91 16.93 17.46
N ASN A 899 20.31 15.74 17.90
CA ASN A 899 20.18 14.51 17.12
C ASN A 899 19.02 13.62 17.55
N ALA A 900 18.57 13.74 18.80
CA ALA A 900 17.46 12.95 19.34
C ALA A 900 16.20 13.10 18.49
N LEU A 901 15.76 12.00 17.86
CA LEU A 901 14.73 12.04 16.82
C LEU A 901 13.38 12.57 17.32
N SER A 902 13.00 12.21 18.55
CA SER A 902 11.77 12.67 19.18
C SER A 902 11.76 14.18 19.39
N LYS A 903 12.90 14.77 19.78
CA LYS A 903 13.06 16.22 19.97
C LYS A 903 13.00 16.95 18.63
N GLN A 904 13.63 16.40 17.59
CA GLN A 904 13.56 16.93 16.23
C GLN A 904 12.13 16.95 15.69
N ARG A 905 11.37 15.85 15.87
CA ARG A 905 9.96 15.77 15.48
C ARG A 905 9.09 16.76 16.26
N MET A 906 9.30 16.85 17.57
CA MET A 906 8.57 17.78 18.45
C MET A 906 8.82 19.23 18.07
N ALA A 907 10.06 19.61 17.73
CA ALA A 907 10.39 20.96 17.25
C ALA A 907 9.60 21.30 15.98
N MET A 908 9.58 20.37 15.01
CA MET A 908 8.85 20.54 13.76
C MET A 908 7.33 20.63 13.97
N GLU A 909 6.74 19.74 14.78
CA GLU A 909 5.31 19.79 15.12
C GLU A 909 4.92 21.09 15.82
N ASN A 910 5.67 21.49 16.84
CA ASN A 910 5.39 22.70 17.62
C ASN A 910 5.58 23.97 16.77
N PHE A 911 6.53 23.98 15.85
CA PHE A 911 6.71 25.09 14.91
C PHE A 911 5.50 25.27 14.00
N PHE A 912 5.01 24.20 13.36
CA PHE A 912 3.82 24.30 12.51
C PHE A 912 2.53 24.57 13.29
N ARG A 913 2.43 24.10 14.53
CA ARG A 913 1.36 24.49 15.46
C ARG A 913 1.40 25.99 15.77
N ALA A 914 2.59 26.54 15.99
CA ALA A 914 2.76 27.98 16.25
C ALA A 914 2.34 28.84 15.05
N CYS A 915 2.54 28.35 13.82
CA CYS A 915 2.09 29.01 12.59
C CYS A 915 0.56 29.14 12.47
N VAL A 916 -0.19 28.33 13.23
CA VAL A 916 -1.66 28.39 13.33
C VAL A 916 -2.14 28.74 14.76
N GLY A 917 -1.29 29.40 15.55
CA GLY A 917 -1.61 29.95 16.87
C GLY A 917 -1.89 28.93 17.96
N LEU A 918 -1.49 27.68 17.76
CA LEU A 918 -1.60 26.63 18.76
C LEU A 918 -0.33 26.58 19.61
N ALA A 919 -0.51 26.41 20.93
CA ALA A 919 0.58 26.22 21.86
C ALA A 919 1.32 24.88 21.62
N PRO A 920 2.58 24.75 22.09
CA PRO A 920 3.31 23.49 22.10
C PRO A 920 2.54 22.37 22.80
N GLN A 921 2.71 21.12 22.33
CA GLN A 921 2.21 19.95 23.06
C GLN A 921 2.99 19.78 24.37
N ASN A 922 2.26 19.62 25.48
CA ASN A 922 2.84 19.55 26.83
C ASN A 922 2.61 18.21 27.55
N GLU A 923 1.69 17.37 27.05
CA GLU A 923 1.36 16.05 27.62
C GLU A 923 1.01 16.04 29.13
N MET A 924 0.63 17.19 29.70
CA MET A 924 0.29 17.27 31.13
C MET A 924 -1.04 16.57 31.45
N LEU A 925 -2.01 16.59 30.51
CA LEU A 925 -3.32 15.95 30.63
C LEU A 925 -4.08 16.41 31.89
N LEU A 926 -4.04 17.71 32.19
CA LEU A 926 -4.58 18.26 33.44
C LEU A 926 -6.11 18.14 33.52
N GLU A 927 -6.80 18.12 32.39
CA GLU A 927 -8.23 17.81 32.29
C GLU A 927 -8.60 16.45 32.90
N HIS A 928 -7.67 15.49 32.92
CA HIS A 928 -7.84 14.17 33.52
C HIS A 928 -7.33 14.11 34.98
N LYS A 929 -6.32 14.91 35.32
CA LYS A 929 -5.57 14.81 36.59
C LYS A 929 -5.92 15.89 37.62
N ALA A 930 -6.41 17.04 37.20
CA ALA A 930 -6.72 18.19 38.04
C ALA A 930 -8.24 18.40 38.13
N PRO A 931 -8.86 18.29 39.32
CA PRO A 931 -10.31 18.47 39.49
C PRO A 931 -10.84 19.81 38.94
N ALA A 932 -10.05 20.88 39.05
CA ALA A 932 -10.42 22.20 38.54
C ALA A 932 -10.46 22.28 36.99
N CYS A 933 -9.80 21.35 36.30
CA CYS A 933 -9.75 21.27 34.84
C CYS A 933 -10.72 20.22 34.26
N LYS A 934 -11.45 19.47 35.09
CA LYS A 934 -12.53 18.58 34.67
C LYS A 934 -13.72 19.41 34.20
N LYS A 935 -13.62 19.92 32.97
CA LYS A 935 -14.71 20.61 32.26
C LYS A 935 -15.49 19.68 31.32
N PHE A 936 -15.19 18.37 31.37
CA PHE A 936 -15.77 17.33 30.54
C PHE A 936 -16.67 16.41 31.35
#